data_AF-A0A940UX71-F1
#
_entry.id   AF-A0A940UX71-F1
#
_cell.length_a   1.000
_cell.length_b   1.000
_cell.length_c   1.000
_cell.angle_alpha   90.00
_cell.angle_beta   90.00
_cell.angle_gamma   90.00
#
_symmetry.space_group_name_H-M   'P 1'
#
loop_
_entity.id
_entity.type
_entity.pdbx_description
1 polymer ?
#
loop_
_entity_poly.entity_id
_entity_poly.type
_entity_poly.pdbx_seq_one_letter_code
_entity_poly.pdbx_strand_id
1 'polypeptide(L)'
;MSEFKEEIQQHPQELLFLADQVIQQTHYEKLDLLPLCEIRPEILGIRPGDVTCLFRVTELVCNKEEGTQKDLTTVLNALNSCGATCIMLLQCREGRSELYLGAVNKKKYQNLYYLNTIRDILRTGIEGNLPGTELQEIYSREQIESKLQECLDDGFDTQCITAVSCAATQPRSGERAAGLEKLLSAVGKRNFSLLLFADPVESEQMQLIRQGYEELGTQLSEMESVSITCQTGSNATLSTNYSETLSESLSKGISHTQSYSTSNGWSRGQNNGETEQAGGTARKVVAGITALAVAGTTMSPTAGYFAMNAVSTIMGGNTKQSGINEGETGSETSGETDAVTDTIQKGRTTQEGNGFSQGTSESISIQTVTKDRHIQGLLSRLDTYLGWLNRCENYGMFNCCAYVISGSASVNLLVASQYQALIQGEGEMSQPVTINTWTTTNGVEQVRQSLLHLMHPTVMRDYVEISPAMLISSKELSRQMALPQEAVIGVSVMEYASFGREVVRKAPMKACNLARVGVITHMGKADQNQPVLLDMQSLAAHTFIAGTNGSGKSNVIFRLLEELQQTSIPFMVIEPAKGEYKNVFGRDKNVKVYGTNRTKTPLLHLNPFWFNSDVDVKEHIARLMDVFNASWPMYAAMPSVLNTAIENAYKACGWNLNTSRCAGQRIFPTVKDVLVALKQKMEATAFSEEVKGNYVGALSTRLESLCNGIYADIFSGADLGDISLFEENVLIDLSRAGSPEVSAMIMGILLIRLREYRMSEGALNHPLRHVTILEEAHHLLRRTSAAQTEGGANLMGKAVEMISNAIAEMRSYGDGFIIADQSPGLLDPSVLRNTNTKIILRLPEGGDRELVGDTIGLTGKQTFEISRLKTGVCVIYQKDWLEAVLCLVDRATHNEELYCMPELPDDEELRRGKLIQALLHLATDANQTSISHTELIDLVLHSAMSGDCRKKLLNTIALPRMSWSKCSQLITDIIPLTLELPIHSDDAAINEWYNETIETNELDRNLDEESIRFVVAAHAWQRAKQDNEWKNIARRFFPGEEQISIERIRGLALALLCGKTTMNNLTDVSANEIDEWYEELSTSNDTDILIADVLKKYRQTGVIRKKGELKPYSQISWELIGGETVWQSAYSFLEAKNYADWDKIVRTLLSHSVICEKEVQTELLSLLLQHQGGNSIVRSFYYPWLAWTKKAEYGTKNANCEL
;
A
#
# COMPACT_ATOMS: atom_id res chain seq x y z
N MET A 1 62.14 -51.12 56.55
CA MET A 1 60.88 -51.83 56.21
C MET A 1 59.67 -50.92 56.39
N SER A 2 59.51 -50.19 57.50
CA SER A 2 58.51 -49.12 57.64
C SER A 2 58.89 -47.85 56.85
N GLU A 3 60.14 -47.36 56.94
CA GLU A 3 60.61 -46.20 56.14
C GLU A 3 60.64 -46.49 54.64
N PHE A 4 60.99 -47.72 54.25
CA PHE A 4 60.95 -48.18 52.84
C PHE A 4 59.52 -48.39 52.32
N LYS A 5 58.51 -48.47 53.20
CA LYS A 5 57.08 -48.49 52.83
C LYS A 5 56.51 -47.09 52.68
N GLU A 6 57.02 -46.12 53.45
CA GLU A 6 56.61 -44.72 53.38
C GLU A 6 57.12 -44.04 52.09
N GLU A 7 58.38 -44.24 51.69
CA GLU A 7 58.91 -43.67 50.43
C GLU A 7 58.25 -44.26 49.18
N ILE A 8 57.87 -45.55 49.19
CA ILE A 8 57.21 -46.23 48.06
C ILE A 8 55.71 -45.89 47.96
N GLN A 9 55.07 -45.47 49.06
CA GLN A 9 53.66 -45.04 49.05
C GLN A 9 53.47 -43.54 48.77
N GLN A 10 54.45 -42.69 49.08
CA GLN A 10 54.35 -41.24 48.88
C GLN A 10 54.35 -40.84 47.39
N HIS A 11 55.25 -41.39 46.58
CA HIS A 11 55.36 -41.03 45.17
C HIS A 11 54.10 -41.32 44.32
N PRO A 12 53.42 -42.48 44.44
CA PRO A 12 52.16 -42.74 43.74
C PRO A 12 51.02 -41.84 44.20
N GLN A 13 51.00 -41.43 45.47
CA GLN A 13 49.98 -40.53 46.03
C GLN A 13 50.16 -39.09 45.53
N GLU A 14 51.40 -38.60 45.44
CA GLU A 14 51.71 -37.29 44.85
C GLU A 14 51.34 -37.23 43.36
N LEU A 15 51.65 -38.29 42.61
CA LEU A 15 51.28 -38.41 41.20
C LEU A 15 49.77 -38.54 40.99
N LEU A 16 49.07 -39.27 41.87
CA LEU A 16 47.61 -39.36 41.85
C LEU A 16 46.97 -38.00 42.17
N PHE A 17 47.56 -37.23 43.09
CA PHE A 17 47.12 -35.86 43.39
C PHE A 17 47.32 -34.92 42.19
N LEU A 18 48.43 -35.03 41.47
CA LEU A 18 48.66 -34.29 40.21
C LEU A 18 47.68 -34.71 39.11
N ALA A 19 47.42 -36.01 38.95
CA ALA A 19 46.43 -36.52 38.00
C ALA A 19 45.02 -36.00 38.37
N ASP A 20 44.68 -35.98 39.65
CA ASP A 20 43.44 -35.39 40.16
C ASP A 20 43.36 -33.89 39.81
N GLN A 21 44.44 -33.12 39.99
CA GLN A 21 44.47 -31.70 39.62
C GLN A 21 44.30 -31.44 38.10
N VAL A 22 44.81 -32.33 37.26
CA VAL A 22 44.67 -32.25 35.79
C VAL A 22 43.24 -32.60 35.38
N ILE A 23 42.69 -33.71 35.87
CA ILE A 23 41.37 -34.23 35.50
C ILE A 23 40.26 -33.32 36.04
N GLN A 24 40.42 -32.84 37.27
CA GLN A 24 39.49 -31.90 37.88
C GLN A 24 39.72 -30.44 37.44
N GLN A 25 40.82 -30.16 36.73
CA GLN A 25 41.22 -28.82 36.29
C GLN A 25 41.36 -27.80 37.44
N THR A 26 41.74 -28.23 38.65
CA THR A 26 41.93 -27.33 39.81
C THR A 26 43.21 -26.49 39.72
N HIS A 27 44.06 -26.75 38.72
CA HIS A 27 45.26 -25.98 38.47
C HIS A 27 45.00 -24.52 38.04
N TYR A 28 43.77 -24.18 37.64
CA TYR A 28 43.32 -22.82 37.33
C TYR A 28 42.94 -21.95 38.55
N GLU A 29 42.92 -22.53 39.76
CA GLU A 29 42.63 -21.80 40.98
C GLU A 29 43.84 -21.02 41.49
N LYS A 30 43.61 -19.77 41.94
CA LYS A 30 44.60 -18.90 42.60
C LYS A 30 45.83 -18.56 41.75
N LEU A 31 45.64 -18.37 40.45
CA LEU A 31 46.71 -17.94 39.53
C LEU A 31 47.21 -16.51 39.85
N ASP A 32 46.39 -15.71 40.52
CA ASP A 32 46.69 -14.36 40.98
C ASP A 32 47.76 -14.29 42.10
N LEU A 33 48.07 -15.43 42.73
CA LEU A 33 49.10 -15.55 43.77
C LEU A 33 50.47 -16.02 43.24
N LEU A 34 50.53 -16.43 41.97
CA LEU A 34 51.73 -17.00 41.35
C LEU A 34 52.52 -15.95 40.55
N PRO A 35 53.85 -16.12 40.41
CA PRO A 35 54.66 -15.19 39.62
C PRO A 35 54.33 -15.31 38.12
N LEU A 36 54.17 -14.15 37.47
CA LEU A 36 53.96 -14.02 36.03
C LEU A 36 55.26 -14.25 35.25
N CYS A 37 55.16 -14.91 34.09
CA CYS A 37 56.27 -15.08 33.16
C CYS A 37 56.58 -13.78 32.41
N GLU A 38 57.84 -13.59 32.02
CA GLU A 38 58.23 -12.47 31.15
C GLU A 38 57.83 -12.72 29.69
N ILE A 39 57.43 -11.64 29.02
CA ILE A 39 57.10 -11.68 27.58
C ILE A 39 58.39 -11.80 26.78
N ARG A 40 58.40 -12.71 25.79
CA ARG A 40 59.54 -12.89 24.89
C ARG A 40 59.82 -11.60 24.09
N PRO A 41 61.09 -11.17 23.96
CA PRO A 41 61.44 -9.89 23.34
C PRO A 41 61.04 -9.78 21.86
N GLU A 42 60.93 -10.90 21.15
CA GLU A 42 60.49 -10.92 19.75
C GLU A 42 59.03 -10.48 19.59
N ILE A 43 58.19 -10.74 20.59
CA ILE A 43 56.76 -10.42 20.57
C ILE A 43 56.53 -8.94 20.92
N LEU A 44 57.36 -8.39 21.82
CA LEU A 44 57.35 -6.96 22.16
C LEU A 44 57.68 -6.07 20.95
N GLY A 45 58.36 -6.61 19.93
CA GLY A 45 58.64 -5.89 18.69
C GLY A 45 57.46 -5.83 17.72
N ILE A 46 56.39 -6.60 17.95
CA ILE A 46 55.25 -6.69 17.03
C ILE A 46 54.18 -5.69 17.45
N ARG A 47 53.83 -4.82 16.51
CA ARG A 47 52.77 -3.84 16.69
C ARG A 47 51.39 -4.51 16.58
N PRO A 48 50.50 -4.37 17.58
CA PRO A 48 49.17 -4.99 17.55
C PRO A 48 48.33 -4.56 16.33
N GLY A 49 48.51 -3.32 15.86
CA GLY A 49 47.81 -2.80 14.68
C GLY A 49 48.24 -3.44 13.35
N ASP A 50 49.42 -4.08 13.30
CA ASP A 50 49.92 -4.74 12.09
C ASP A 50 49.33 -6.15 11.89
N VAL A 51 48.81 -6.76 12.96
CA VAL A 51 48.36 -8.17 12.98
C VAL A 51 46.88 -8.34 13.23
N THR A 52 46.13 -7.26 13.47
CA THR A 52 44.74 -7.29 13.92
C THR A 52 43.82 -6.62 12.91
N CYS A 53 42.63 -7.20 12.73
CA CYS A 53 41.49 -6.54 12.11
C CYS A 53 40.38 -6.36 13.15
N LEU A 54 39.73 -5.18 13.16
CA LEU A 54 38.68 -4.84 14.13
C LEU A 54 37.50 -4.18 13.43
N PHE A 55 36.30 -4.64 13.75
CA PHE A 55 35.03 -4.13 13.27
C PHE A 55 34.16 -3.70 14.44
N ARG A 56 33.70 -2.46 14.43
CA ARG A 56 32.65 -1.98 15.34
C ARG A 56 31.30 -2.45 14.85
N VAL A 57 30.50 -3.05 15.73
CA VAL A 57 29.12 -3.44 15.43
C VAL A 57 28.19 -2.27 15.79
N THR A 58 27.54 -1.67 14.79
CA THR A 58 26.62 -0.54 14.99
C THR A 58 25.15 -0.98 15.04
N GLU A 59 24.78 -1.84 14.09
CA GLU A 59 23.45 -2.43 13.99
C GLU A 59 23.57 -3.94 13.84
N LEU A 60 22.84 -4.68 14.68
CA LEU A 60 22.80 -6.13 14.70
C LEU A 60 21.43 -6.59 14.21
N VAL A 61 21.40 -7.44 13.19
CA VAL A 61 20.15 -8.02 12.69
C VAL A 61 20.01 -9.44 13.22
N CYS A 62 18.89 -9.70 13.91
CA CYS A 62 18.63 -10.97 14.57
C CYS A 62 17.39 -11.65 13.97
N ASN A 63 17.52 -12.94 13.63
CA ASN A 63 16.37 -13.79 13.31
C ASN A 63 15.82 -14.43 14.60
N LYS A 64 14.53 -14.22 14.88
CA LYS A 64 13.85 -14.71 16.09
C LYS A 64 13.74 -16.24 16.19
N GLU A 65 13.89 -17.00 15.10
CA GLU A 65 13.78 -18.46 15.12
C GLU A 65 15.11 -19.18 15.36
N GLU A 66 16.17 -18.69 14.74
CA GLU A 66 17.48 -19.37 14.72
C GLU A 66 18.40 -18.90 15.85
N GLY A 67 18.24 -17.64 16.30
CA GLY A 67 19.14 -16.99 17.24
C GLY A 67 20.54 -16.78 16.65
N THR A 68 21.35 -15.89 17.25
CA THR A 68 22.66 -15.51 16.70
C THR A 68 23.77 -16.54 16.93
N GLN A 69 23.54 -17.55 17.76
CA GLN A 69 24.59 -18.48 18.21
C GLN A 69 25.03 -19.47 17.13
N LYS A 70 24.08 -20.04 16.37
CA LYS A 70 24.40 -20.96 15.28
C LYS A 70 25.18 -20.24 14.18
N ASP A 71 24.72 -19.04 13.84
CA ASP A 71 25.34 -18.17 12.85
C ASP A 71 26.78 -17.83 13.23
N LEU A 72 26.99 -17.42 14.49
CA LEU A 72 28.32 -17.12 15.01
C LEU A 72 29.23 -18.36 15.10
N THR A 73 28.68 -19.54 15.43
CA THR A 73 29.45 -20.80 15.45
C THR A 73 30.06 -21.07 14.07
N THR A 74 29.30 -20.84 12.99
CA THR A 74 29.79 -21.02 11.61
C THR A 74 30.93 -20.07 11.29
N VAL A 75 30.85 -18.81 11.71
CA VAL A 75 31.92 -17.81 11.54
C VAL A 75 33.19 -18.22 12.31
N LEU A 76 33.03 -18.65 13.56
CA LEU A 76 34.15 -19.07 14.41
C LEU A 76 34.85 -20.32 13.88
N ASN A 77 34.12 -21.29 13.33
CA ASN A 77 34.70 -22.47 12.70
C ASN A 77 35.58 -22.10 11.48
N ALA A 78 35.12 -21.13 10.68
CA ALA A 78 35.89 -20.64 9.54
C ALA A 78 37.19 -19.95 9.98
N LEU A 79 37.15 -19.16 11.06
CA LEU A 79 38.34 -18.53 11.64
C LEU A 79 39.32 -19.54 12.23
N ASN A 80 38.80 -20.59 12.90
CA ASN A 80 39.62 -21.68 13.43
C ASN A 80 40.40 -22.40 12.33
N SER A 81 39.70 -22.71 11.23
CA SER A 81 40.29 -23.35 10.05
C SER A 81 41.42 -22.51 9.44
N CYS A 82 41.35 -21.18 9.58
CA CYS A 82 42.41 -20.25 9.17
C CYS A 82 43.50 -20.04 10.22
N GLY A 83 43.39 -20.67 11.40
CA GLY A 83 44.31 -20.45 12.51
C GLY A 83 44.36 -18.98 12.96
N ALA A 84 43.23 -18.26 12.84
CA ALA A 84 43.08 -16.89 13.31
C ALA A 84 42.56 -16.87 14.75
N THR A 85 43.16 -16.02 15.58
CA THR A 85 42.67 -15.75 16.95
C THR A 85 41.44 -14.86 16.88
N CYS A 86 40.39 -15.17 17.61
CA CYS A 86 39.17 -14.36 17.70
C CYS A 86 39.23 -13.38 18.88
N ILE A 87 38.76 -12.15 18.65
CA ILE A 87 38.67 -11.11 19.68
C ILE A 87 37.23 -10.57 19.72
N MET A 88 36.69 -10.40 20.92
CA MET A 88 35.52 -9.54 21.16
C MET A 88 35.86 -8.53 22.25
N LEU A 89 35.60 -7.25 21.96
CA LEU A 89 35.79 -6.14 22.89
C LEU A 89 34.43 -5.48 23.13
N LEU A 90 34.03 -5.40 24.39
CA LEU A 90 32.86 -4.65 24.83
C LEU A 90 33.33 -3.57 25.80
N GLN A 91 33.21 -2.30 25.40
CA GLN A 91 33.55 -1.17 26.25
C GLN A 91 32.28 -0.46 26.71
N CYS A 92 32.13 -0.27 28.01
CA CYS A 92 31.00 0.40 28.62
C CYS A 92 31.45 1.66 29.35
N ARG A 93 30.90 2.82 28.94
CA ARG A 93 31.15 4.13 29.57
C ARG A 93 29.84 4.82 29.89
N GLU A 94 29.62 5.11 31.17
CA GLU A 94 28.42 5.77 31.70
C GLU A 94 27.10 5.10 31.26
N GLY A 95 27.14 3.79 31.00
CA GLY A 95 26.01 3.00 30.50
C GLY A 95 25.87 2.92 28.96
N ARG A 96 26.69 3.64 28.19
CA ARG A 96 26.79 3.45 26.73
C ARG A 96 27.80 2.35 26.42
N SER A 97 27.41 1.41 25.58
CA SER A 97 28.18 0.23 25.22
C SER A 97 28.66 0.30 23.77
N GLU A 98 29.93 -0.02 23.55
CA GLU A 98 30.51 -0.17 22.22
C GLU A 98 31.01 -1.61 22.07
N LEU A 99 30.53 -2.32 21.04
CA LEU A 99 30.89 -3.70 20.75
C LEU A 99 31.78 -3.76 19.50
N TYR A 100 32.89 -4.47 19.62
CA TYR A 100 33.82 -4.72 18.52
C TYR A 100 34.12 -6.21 18.40
N LEU A 101 34.21 -6.69 17.17
CA LEU A 101 34.62 -8.04 16.80
C LEU A 101 35.88 -7.96 15.95
N GLY A 102 36.83 -8.86 16.20
CA GLY A 102 38.09 -8.83 15.50
C GLY A 102 38.74 -10.19 15.36
N ALA A 103 39.77 -10.25 14.53
CA ALA A 103 40.61 -11.41 14.38
C ALA A 103 42.09 -11.03 14.25
N VAL A 104 42.98 -11.90 14.76
CA VAL A 104 44.43 -11.68 14.81
C VAL A 104 45.17 -12.76 14.02
N ASN A 105 46.16 -12.33 13.26
CA ASN A 105 47.10 -13.19 12.58
C ASN A 105 48.38 -13.41 13.42
N LYS A 106 48.36 -14.39 14.31
CA LYS A 106 49.56 -14.75 15.11
C LYS A 106 50.55 -15.64 14.34
N LYS A 107 50.06 -16.55 13.49
CA LYS A 107 50.90 -17.56 12.80
C LYS A 107 51.81 -16.95 11.74
N LYS A 108 51.27 -16.08 10.89
CA LYS A 108 51.98 -15.47 9.76
C LYS A 108 52.00 -13.96 9.92
N TYR A 109 52.40 -13.48 11.09
CA TYR A 109 52.35 -12.06 11.47
C TYR A 109 53.11 -11.11 10.52
N GLN A 110 54.10 -11.62 9.77
CA GLN A 110 54.83 -10.86 8.75
C GLN A 110 54.09 -10.78 7.39
N ASN A 111 53.06 -11.59 7.17
CA ASN A 111 52.34 -11.68 5.89
C ASN A 111 51.03 -10.90 5.91
N LEU A 112 51.07 -9.69 5.34
CA LEU A 112 49.91 -8.80 5.21
C LEU A 112 48.76 -9.40 4.37
N TYR A 113 49.07 -10.21 3.35
CA TYR A 113 48.04 -10.87 2.53
C TYR A 113 47.16 -11.81 3.37
N TYR A 114 47.78 -12.48 4.34
CA TYR A 114 47.06 -13.39 5.23
C TYR A 114 46.10 -12.65 6.15
N LEU A 115 46.49 -11.47 6.67
CA LEU A 115 45.60 -10.63 7.46
C LEU A 115 44.40 -10.14 6.64
N ASN A 116 44.61 -9.75 5.38
CA ASN A 116 43.50 -9.37 4.49
C ASN A 116 42.53 -10.53 4.27
N THR A 117 43.04 -11.76 4.11
CA THR A 117 42.20 -12.96 3.96
C THR A 117 41.37 -13.21 5.22
N ILE A 118 41.98 -13.13 6.40
CA ILE A 118 41.26 -13.28 7.69
C ILE A 118 40.20 -12.19 7.85
N ARG A 119 40.53 -10.94 7.50
CA ARG A 119 39.61 -9.80 7.51
C ARG A 119 38.39 -10.09 6.64
N ASP A 120 38.61 -10.55 5.41
CA ASP A 120 37.53 -10.85 4.47
C ASP A 120 36.67 -12.02 4.96
N ILE A 121 37.26 -13.06 5.56
CA ILE A 121 36.52 -14.20 6.15
C ILE A 121 35.67 -13.76 7.34
N LEU A 122 36.19 -12.93 8.24
CA LEU A 122 35.41 -12.40 9.36
C LEU A 122 34.24 -11.54 8.86
N ARG A 123 34.51 -10.63 7.92
CA ARG A 123 33.51 -9.73 7.36
C ARG A 123 32.42 -10.48 6.59
N THR A 124 32.80 -11.29 5.61
CA THR A 124 31.85 -12.08 4.79
C THR A 124 31.15 -13.15 5.61
N GLY A 125 31.82 -13.71 6.62
CA GLY A 125 31.23 -14.65 7.57
C GLY A 125 30.09 -14.00 8.35
N ILE A 126 30.32 -12.81 8.93
CA ILE A 126 29.27 -12.08 9.65
C ILE A 126 28.18 -11.59 8.68
N GLU A 127 28.54 -10.95 7.57
CA GLU A 127 27.56 -10.42 6.61
C GLU A 127 26.70 -11.52 5.95
N GLY A 128 27.26 -12.72 5.77
CA GLY A 128 26.58 -13.88 5.19
C GLY A 128 25.68 -14.64 6.17
N ASN A 129 26.13 -14.82 7.41
CA ASN A 129 25.35 -15.56 8.43
C ASN A 129 24.40 -14.64 9.24
N LEU A 130 24.72 -13.34 9.38
CA LEU A 130 23.90 -12.34 10.05
C LEU A 130 23.57 -11.19 9.07
N PRO A 131 22.78 -11.47 8.02
CA PRO A 131 22.51 -10.52 6.94
C PRO A 131 21.82 -9.26 7.47
N GLY A 132 22.29 -8.10 7.02
CA GLY A 132 21.79 -6.80 7.47
C GLY A 132 22.61 -6.15 8.58
N THR A 133 23.45 -6.92 9.29
CA THR A 133 24.37 -6.37 10.30
C THR A 133 25.29 -5.31 9.69
N GLU A 134 25.45 -4.18 10.38
CA GLU A 134 26.35 -3.11 9.99
C GLU A 134 27.66 -3.19 10.77
N LEU A 135 28.75 -3.36 10.02
CA LEU A 135 30.11 -3.42 10.53
C LEU A 135 30.89 -2.20 10.05
N GLN A 136 31.37 -1.39 10.98
CA GLN A 136 32.28 -0.29 10.68
C GLN A 136 33.72 -0.75 10.93
N GLU A 137 34.47 -0.91 9.85
CA GLU A 137 35.89 -1.31 9.92
C GLU A 137 36.77 -0.16 10.42
N ILE A 138 37.75 -0.49 11.28
CA ILE A 138 38.83 0.42 11.65
C ILE A 138 40.05 0.13 10.76
N TYR A 139 40.30 1.00 9.78
CA TYR A 139 41.38 0.79 8.80
C TYR A 139 42.76 1.23 9.31
N SER A 140 42.82 2.26 10.15
CA SER A 140 44.10 2.80 10.61
C SER A 140 44.70 1.93 11.71
N ARG A 141 45.94 1.49 11.51
CA ARG A 141 46.69 0.69 12.48
C ARG A 141 46.85 1.43 13.81
N GLU A 142 47.11 2.73 13.75
CA GLU A 142 47.21 3.61 14.92
C GLU A 142 45.87 3.70 15.67
N GLN A 143 44.74 3.68 14.96
CA GLN A 143 43.43 3.70 15.60
C GLN A 143 43.12 2.37 16.29
N ILE A 144 43.52 1.23 15.71
CA ILE A 144 43.39 -0.08 16.36
C ILE A 144 44.22 -0.11 17.65
N GLU A 145 45.48 0.32 17.58
CA GLU A 145 46.36 0.39 18.76
C GLU A 145 45.83 1.33 19.82
N SER A 146 45.40 2.53 19.42
CA SER A 146 44.77 3.50 20.33
C SER A 146 43.50 2.93 20.95
N LYS A 147 42.71 2.13 20.22
CA LYS A 147 41.48 1.52 20.75
C LYS A 147 41.79 0.41 21.74
N LEU A 148 42.76 -0.45 21.43
CA LEU A 148 43.22 -1.50 22.36
C LEU A 148 43.80 -0.89 23.64
N GLN A 149 44.63 0.15 23.51
CA GLN A 149 45.12 0.92 24.64
C GLN A 149 43.98 1.59 25.41
N GLU A 150 43.03 2.22 24.74
CA GLU A 150 41.87 2.84 25.38
C GLU A 150 41.05 1.83 26.20
N CYS A 151 40.84 0.61 25.69
CA CYS A 151 40.12 -0.44 26.39
C CYS A 151 40.87 -0.98 27.62
N LEU A 152 42.20 -0.98 27.59
CA LEU A 152 43.07 -1.48 28.66
C LEU A 152 43.39 -0.39 29.69
N ASP A 153 43.57 0.86 29.26
CA ASP A 153 44.13 1.94 30.07
C ASP A 153 43.10 2.91 30.64
N ASP A 154 42.00 3.15 29.91
CA ASP A 154 40.81 4.01 30.18
C ASP A 154 40.89 5.15 31.23
N GLY A 155 42.08 5.70 31.51
CA GLY A 155 42.31 6.73 32.52
C GLY A 155 42.05 6.32 33.97
N PHE A 156 42.05 5.03 34.32
CA PHE A 156 41.82 4.59 35.70
C PHE A 156 43.06 4.74 36.60
N ASP A 157 42.96 5.47 37.71
CA ASP A 157 44.05 5.66 38.69
C ASP A 157 44.55 4.35 39.33
N THR A 158 43.69 3.34 39.43
CA THR A 158 44.00 2.00 39.97
C THR A 158 43.43 0.92 39.06
N GLN A 159 44.18 0.48 38.06
CA GLN A 159 43.73 -0.58 37.15
C GLN A 159 43.64 -1.94 37.86
N CYS A 160 42.53 -2.65 37.61
CA CYS A 160 42.32 -4.03 38.01
C CYS A 160 41.95 -4.86 36.77
N ILE A 161 42.54 -6.05 36.62
CA ILE A 161 42.24 -6.99 35.54
C ILE A 161 41.79 -8.31 36.17
N THR A 162 40.63 -8.82 35.79
CA THR A 162 40.09 -10.07 36.29
C THR A 162 39.88 -11.04 35.14
N ALA A 163 40.57 -12.19 35.17
CA ALA A 163 40.35 -13.27 34.22
C ALA A 163 39.22 -14.19 34.71
N VAL A 164 38.31 -14.50 33.80
CA VAL A 164 37.22 -15.46 34.00
C VAL A 164 37.50 -16.66 33.10
N SER A 165 37.92 -17.76 33.72
CA SER A 165 38.16 -19.05 33.06
C SER A 165 36.93 -19.91 33.27
N CYS A 166 36.16 -20.12 32.21
CA CYS A 166 34.89 -20.86 32.23
C CYS A 166 34.67 -21.49 30.86
N ALA A 167 34.00 -22.64 30.78
CA ALA A 167 33.39 -23.13 29.54
C ALA A 167 31.87 -22.91 29.55
N ALA A 168 31.32 -22.51 28.41
CA ALA A 168 29.90 -22.21 28.31
C ALA A 168 29.04 -23.47 28.20
N THR A 169 28.09 -23.65 29.11
CA THR A 169 27.19 -24.82 29.07
C THR A 169 25.89 -24.53 28.30
N GLN A 170 25.05 -25.55 28.08
CA GLN A 170 23.81 -25.37 27.31
C GLN A 170 22.75 -24.67 28.18
N PRO A 171 21.90 -23.81 27.61
CA PRO A 171 20.73 -23.32 28.34
C PRO A 171 19.77 -24.49 28.66
N ARG A 172 18.97 -24.34 29.72
CA ARG A 172 17.97 -25.35 30.11
C ARG A 172 16.99 -25.63 28.96
N SER A 173 16.49 -26.86 28.87
CA SER A 173 15.57 -27.26 27.81
C SER A 173 14.35 -26.32 27.73
N GLY A 174 14.23 -25.60 26.61
CA GLY A 174 13.13 -24.65 26.35
C GLY A 174 13.45 -23.18 26.62
N GLU A 175 14.59 -22.85 27.24
CA GLU A 175 15.03 -21.47 27.45
C GLU A 175 16.02 -21.03 26.35
N ARG A 176 15.88 -19.78 25.89
CA ARG A 176 16.85 -19.17 24.98
C ARG A 176 18.09 -18.77 25.77
N ALA A 177 19.25 -18.95 25.15
CA ALA A 177 20.49 -18.41 25.70
C ALA A 177 20.41 -16.88 25.72
N ALA A 178 20.66 -16.30 26.89
CA ALA A 178 20.69 -14.86 27.10
C ALA A 178 21.94 -14.25 26.42
N GLY A 179 21.80 -13.03 25.89
CA GLY A 179 22.91 -12.27 25.31
C GLY A 179 23.54 -11.29 26.31
N LEU A 180 24.52 -10.52 25.82
CA LEU A 180 25.21 -9.49 26.59
C LEU A 180 24.27 -8.40 27.15
N GLU A 181 23.05 -8.25 26.64
CA GLU A 181 22.07 -7.29 27.18
C GLU A 181 21.76 -7.52 28.66
N LYS A 182 21.71 -8.77 29.12
CA LYS A 182 21.46 -9.10 30.53
C LYS A 182 22.64 -8.67 31.41
N LEU A 183 23.88 -8.90 30.96
CA LEU A 183 25.09 -8.42 31.63
C LEU A 183 25.06 -6.89 31.77
N LEU A 184 24.81 -6.18 30.67
CA LEU A 184 24.78 -4.72 30.64
C LEU A 184 23.70 -4.16 31.58
N SER A 185 22.51 -4.77 31.59
CA SER A 185 21.42 -4.38 32.48
C SER A 185 21.76 -4.57 33.97
N ALA A 186 22.50 -5.63 34.31
CA ALA A 186 22.88 -5.95 35.68
C ALA A 186 24.00 -5.05 36.23
N VAL A 187 24.97 -4.69 35.38
CA VAL A 187 26.13 -3.86 35.77
C VAL A 187 25.75 -2.38 35.90
N GLY A 188 24.78 -1.91 35.09
CA GLY A 188 24.24 -0.55 35.14
C GLY A 188 25.14 0.48 34.46
N LYS A 189 25.37 1.64 35.11
CA LYS A 189 26.14 2.76 34.56
C LYS A 189 27.66 2.72 34.87
N ARG A 190 28.17 1.60 35.38
CA ARG A 190 29.58 1.49 35.78
C ARG A 190 30.47 1.34 34.55
N ASN A 191 31.67 1.91 34.61
CA ASN A 191 32.65 1.82 33.53
C ASN A 191 33.44 0.53 33.63
N PHE A 192 33.48 -0.24 32.55
CA PHE A 192 34.30 -1.45 32.44
C PHE A 192 34.54 -1.78 30.96
N SER A 193 35.61 -2.52 30.71
CA SER A 193 35.89 -3.16 29.43
C SER A 193 35.90 -4.68 29.63
N LEU A 194 35.26 -5.41 28.72
CA LEU A 194 35.30 -6.86 28.64
C LEU A 194 36.02 -7.24 27.35
N LEU A 195 37.19 -7.86 27.48
CA LEU A 195 38.00 -8.39 26.39
C LEU A 195 37.92 -9.91 26.41
N LEU A 196 37.29 -10.50 25.41
CA LEU A 196 37.34 -11.94 25.17
C LEU A 196 38.40 -12.24 24.14
N PHE A 197 39.25 -13.20 24.48
CA PHE A 197 40.41 -13.57 23.68
C PHE A 197 40.43 -15.08 23.46
N ALA A 198 40.41 -15.53 22.19
CA ALA A 198 40.29 -16.95 21.84
C ALA A 198 41.28 -17.41 20.75
N ASP A 199 42.29 -18.20 21.14
CA ASP A 199 43.34 -18.73 20.26
C ASP A 199 42.97 -20.12 19.69
N PRO A 200 43.09 -20.36 18.38
CA PRO A 200 42.71 -21.64 17.77
C PRO A 200 43.70 -22.75 18.13
N VAL A 201 43.18 -23.95 18.44
CA VAL A 201 43.99 -25.15 18.70
C VAL A 201 44.22 -25.90 17.40
N GLU A 202 45.48 -26.26 17.11
CA GLU A 202 45.80 -27.05 15.92
C GLU A 202 45.42 -28.53 16.08
N SER A 203 45.11 -29.19 14.97
CA SER A 203 44.72 -30.62 14.99
C SER A 203 45.81 -31.53 15.56
N GLU A 204 47.09 -31.24 15.29
CA GLU A 204 48.22 -31.99 15.85
C GLU A 204 48.28 -31.86 17.38
N GLN A 205 48.06 -30.65 17.90
CA GLN A 205 48.01 -30.39 19.33
C GLN A 205 46.80 -31.06 19.98
N MET A 206 45.64 -31.07 19.31
CA MET A 206 44.44 -31.77 19.79
C MET A 206 44.69 -33.28 19.93
N GLN A 207 45.42 -33.90 18.98
CA GLN A 207 45.82 -35.30 19.06
C GLN A 207 46.77 -35.57 20.22
N LEU A 208 47.74 -34.67 20.47
CA LEU A 208 48.65 -34.79 21.63
C LEU A 208 47.89 -34.71 22.96
N ILE A 209 46.95 -33.77 23.09
CA ILE A 209 46.11 -33.64 24.29
C ILE A 209 45.30 -34.92 24.50
N ARG A 210 44.67 -35.43 23.43
CA ARG A 210 43.89 -36.67 23.47
C ARG A 210 44.76 -37.86 23.89
N GLN A 211 45.93 -38.03 23.28
CA GLN A 211 46.87 -39.08 23.64
C GLN A 211 47.26 -38.99 25.12
N GLY A 212 47.53 -37.78 25.63
CA GLY A 212 47.81 -37.57 27.04
C GLY A 212 46.68 -38.05 27.96
N TYR A 213 45.43 -37.75 27.62
CA TYR A 213 44.27 -38.22 28.40
C TYR A 213 44.01 -39.73 28.28
N GLU A 214 44.24 -40.33 27.10
CA GLU A 214 44.14 -41.79 26.89
C GLU A 214 45.23 -42.53 27.69
N GLU A 215 46.45 -41.99 27.74
CA GLU A 215 47.55 -42.51 28.56
C GLU A 215 47.21 -42.41 30.06
N LEU A 216 46.72 -41.25 30.52
CA LEU A 216 46.25 -41.08 31.91
C LEU A 216 45.14 -42.08 32.27
N GLY A 217 44.16 -42.27 31.39
CA GLY A 217 43.08 -43.24 31.59
C GLY A 217 43.58 -44.67 31.67
N THR A 218 44.50 -45.06 30.79
CA THR A 218 45.11 -46.40 30.80
C THR A 218 45.82 -46.65 32.13
N GLN A 219 46.63 -45.70 32.60
CA GLN A 219 47.36 -45.84 33.86
C GLN A 219 46.44 -45.85 35.09
N LEU A 220 45.41 -45.00 35.13
CA LEU A 220 44.44 -45.00 36.23
C LEU A 220 43.59 -46.28 36.26
N SER A 221 43.31 -46.90 35.11
CA SER A 221 42.59 -48.17 35.03
C SER A 221 43.35 -49.32 35.69
N GLU A 222 44.69 -49.31 35.62
CA GLU A 222 45.53 -50.28 36.32
C GLU A 222 45.46 -50.11 37.85
N MET A 223 45.21 -48.88 38.32
CA MET A 223 45.05 -48.57 39.74
C MET A 223 43.61 -48.78 40.26
N GLU A 224 42.62 -48.99 39.37
CA GLU A 224 41.20 -49.10 39.72
C GLU A 224 40.92 -50.31 40.63
N SER A 225 41.59 -51.44 40.39
CA SER A 225 41.32 -52.69 41.09
C SER A 225 42.58 -53.36 41.62
N VAL A 226 42.65 -53.54 42.94
CA VAL A 226 43.67 -54.37 43.57
C VAL A 226 43.07 -55.74 43.86
N SER A 227 43.61 -56.78 43.21
CA SER A 227 43.22 -58.17 43.48
C SER A 227 44.24 -58.85 44.37
N ILE A 228 43.82 -59.30 45.55
CA ILE A 228 44.61 -60.17 46.41
C ILE A 228 44.12 -61.59 46.19
N THR A 229 44.98 -62.44 45.62
CA THR A 229 44.71 -63.87 45.42
C THR A 229 45.48 -64.66 46.47
N CYS A 230 44.76 -65.34 47.38
CA CYS A 230 45.37 -66.22 48.36
C CYS A 230 45.02 -67.68 48.01
N GLN A 231 46.04 -68.50 47.74
CA GLN A 231 45.90 -69.94 47.48
C GLN A 231 46.54 -70.71 48.64
N THR A 232 45.77 -71.56 49.32
CA THR A 232 46.30 -72.46 50.37
C THR A 232 46.49 -73.88 49.83
N GLY A 233 47.75 -74.30 49.66
CA GLY A 233 48.15 -75.69 49.39
C GLY A 233 49.68 -75.86 49.35
N SER A 234 50.26 -76.62 50.29
CA SER A 234 51.69 -76.96 50.56
C SER A 234 52.81 -75.91 50.40
N ASN A 235 52.59 -74.78 49.75
CA ASN A 235 53.44 -73.59 49.69
C ASN A 235 52.51 -72.36 49.67
N ALA A 236 52.65 -71.47 50.66
CA ALA A 236 51.93 -70.20 50.68
C ALA A 236 52.67 -69.21 49.75
N THR A 237 52.09 -68.90 48.60
CA THR A 237 52.64 -67.89 47.68
C THR A 237 51.78 -66.63 47.78
N LEU A 238 52.35 -65.55 48.34
CA LEU A 238 51.73 -64.22 48.35
C LEU A 238 52.28 -63.46 47.16
N SER A 239 51.53 -63.39 46.05
CA SER A 239 51.90 -62.57 44.89
C SER A 239 51.22 -61.21 44.98
N THR A 240 51.99 -60.17 45.25
CA THR A 240 51.56 -58.76 45.11
C THR A 240 52.21 -58.19 43.86
N ASN A 241 51.41 -57.88 42.84
CA ASN A 241 51.89 -57.21 41.63
C ASN A 241 52.07 -55.72 41.94
N TYR A 242 53.30 -55.23 41.96
CA TYR A 242 53.62 -53.80 41.99
C TYR A 242 54.55 -53.52 40.80
N SER A 243 54.21 -52.52 39.99
CA SER A 243 54.94 -52.13 38.77
C SER A 243 55.75 -50.87 39.08
N GLU A 244 57.08 -50.92 38.93
CA GLU A 244 57.99 -49.76 39.06
C GLU A 244 57.97 -48.84 37.82
N THR A 245 57.32 -49.25 36.73
CA THR A 245 57.25 -48.54 35.44
C THR A 245 56.20 -47.42 35.37
N LEU A 246 55.40 -47.25 36.43
CA LEU A 246 54.22 -46.36 36.47
C LEU A 246 54.56 -44.86 36.52
N SER A 247 55.66 -44.45 37.19
CA SER A 247 55.95 -43.02 37.41
C SER A 247 56.34 -42.27 36.13
N GLU A 248 57.16 -42.87 35.26
CA GLU A 248 57.58 -42.20 34.01
C GLU A 248 56.41 -42.07 33.02
N SER A 249 55.54 -43.09 32.95
CA SER A 249 54.35 -43.08 32.08
C SER A 249 53.30 -42.06 32.55
N LEU A 250 53.06 -41.97 33.86
CA LEU A 250 52.10 -41.03 34.42
C LEU A 250 52.58 -39.58 34.29
N SER A 251 53.89 -39.33 34.47
CA SER A 251 54.49 -38.01 34.20
C SER A 251 54.41 -37.61 32.73
N LYS A 252 54.57 -38.55 31.78
CA LYS A 252 54.35 -38.29 30.34
C LYS A 252 52.91 -37.92 30.04
N GLY A 253 51.93 -38.67 30.56
CA GLY A 253 50.50 -38.34 30.40
C GLY A 253 50.12 -36.97 30.97
N ILE A 254 50.64 -36.61 32.16
CA ILE A 254 50.45 -35.27 32.75
C ILE A 254 51.10 -34.18 31.90
N SER A 255 52.32 -34.42 31.39
CA SER A 255 53.02 -33.45 30.54
C SER A 255 52.30 -33.21 29.21
N HIS A 256 51.80 -34.26 28.55
CA HIS A 256 51.05 -34.14 27.30
C HIS A 256 49.75 -33.37 27.48
N THR A 257 49.03 -33.59 28.58
CA THR A 257 47.77 -32.90 28.89
C THR A 257 47.96 -31.43 29.31
N GLN A 258 49.05 -31.10 29.99
CA GLN A 258 49.36 -29.71 30.38
C GLN A 258 50.16 -28.92 29.33
N SER A 259 50.65 -29.57 28.27
CA SER A 259 51.41 -28.89 27.21
C SER A 259 50.69 -27.69 26.60
N TYR A 260 49.35 -27.70 26.58
CA TYR A 260 48.57 -26.59 26.03
C TYR A 260 48.47 -25.37 26.96
N SER A 261 48.55 -25.56 28.29
CA SER A 261 48.55 -24.42 29.23
C SER A 261 49.80 -23.54 29.05
N THR A 262 50.85 -24.07 28.41
CA THR A 262 52.11 -23.38 28.09
C THR A 262 52.07 -22.59 26.77
N SER A 263 50.99 -22.68 25.98
CA SER A 263 50.88 -22.03 24.67
C SER A 263 50.41 -20.57 24.80
N ASN A 264 51.30 -19.61 24.51
CA ASN A 264 50.97 -18.16 24.45
C ASN A 264 50.25 -17.74 23.15
N GLY A 265 49.77 -18.70 22.36
CA GLY A 265 49.10 -18.48 21.06
C GLY A 265 50.04 -18.07 19.90
N TRP A 266 51.27 -17.66 20.18
CA TRP A 266 52.29 -17.37 19.17
C TRP A 266 53.12 -18.63 18.87
N SER A 267 52.99 -19.17 17.65
CA SER A 267 53.79 -20.31 17.18
C SER A 267 54.90 -19.89 16.22
N ARG A 268 56.06 -20.55 16.31
CA ARG A 268 57.21 -20.35 15.42
C ARG A 268 57.15 -21.39 14.31
N GLY A 269 57.01 -20.96 13.05
CA GLY A 269 57.32 -21.82 11.91
C GLY A 269 58.83 -21.95 11.75
N GLN A 270 59.44 -22.99 12.33
CA GLN A 270 60.85 -23.32 12.08
C GLN A 270 60.97 -24.75 11.56
N ASN A 271 61.22 -24.88 10.25
CA ASN A 271 61.85 -26.08 9.69
C ASN A 271 63.35 -25.98 9.98
N ASN A 272 63.83 -26.66 11.02
CA ASN A 272 65.27 -26.92 11.18
C ASN A 272 65.42 -28.36 11.71
N GLY A 273 65.83 -29.26 10.83
CA GLY A 273 66.29 -30.59 11.22
C GLY A 273 67.73 -30.49 11.74
N GLU A 274 67.95 -30.85 13.00
CA GLU A 274 69.29 -31.09 13.53
C GLU A 274 69.38 -32.43 14.28
N THR A 275 70.59 -32.98 14.14
CA THR A 275 71.13 -34.34 14.20
C THR A 275 72.02 -34.81 15.36
N GLU A 276 71.86 -34.46 16.64
CA GLU A 276 72.89 -34.84 17.66
C GLU A 276 72.89 -36.33 18.11
N GLN A 277 73.96 -37.07 17.79
CA GLN A 277 74.30 -38.33 18.46
C GLN A 277 75.01 -38.05 19.80
N ALA A 278 74.61 -38.74 20.88
CA ALA A 278 75.33 -38.74 22.16
C ALA A 278 76.12 -40.04 22.37
N GLY A 279 77.42 -39.90 22.68
CA GLY A 279 78.26 -40.95 23.26
C GLY A 279 79.11 -40.38 24.41
N GLY A 280 79.01 -41.00 25.59
CA GLY A 280 80.09 -41.07 26.59
C GLY A 280 80.23 -40.00 27.69
N THR A 281 79.44 -40.16 28.77
CA THR A 281 79.83 -40.04 30.21
C THR A 281 80.28 -38.69 30.83
N ALA A 282 79.33 -37.94 31.42
CA ALA A 282 79.22 -37.62 32.87
C ALA A 282 78.55 -36.25 33.19
N ARG A 283 77.32 -36.32 33.73
CA ARG A 283 76.57 -35.33 34.56
C ARG A 283 76.21 -33.95 33.96
N LYS A 284 75.01 -33.87 33.39
CA LYS A 284 73.92 -32.93 33.75
C LYS A 284 72.59 -33.53 33.25
N VAL A 285 71.56 -33.49 34.08
CA VAL A 285 70.30 -34.22 33.91
C VAL A 285 69.36 -33.46 32.96
N VAL A 286 68.76 -34.23 32.03
CA VAL A 286 67.74 -33.95 31.00
C VAL A 286 68.18 -33.29 29.69
N ALA A 287 68.49 -34.12 28.68
CA ALA A 287 68.32 -33.85 27.24
C ALA A 287 68.21 -35.18 26.44
N GLY A 288 67.32 -35.22 25.45
CA GLY A 288 67.13 -36.27 24.42
C GLY A 288 65.80 -36.02 23.71
N ILE A 289 65.65 -35.97 22.38
CA ILE A 289 66.13 -36.89 21.34
C ILE A 289 66.41 -36.12 20.04
N THR A 290 67.44 -36.56 19.34
CA THR A 290 67.88 -36.12 18.02
C THR A 290 67.81 -37.33 17.06
N ALA A 291 67.05 -37.17 15.97
CA ALA A 291 66.72 -38.15 14.91
C ALA A 291 67.88 -38.69 14.03
N LEU A 292 68.27 -39.95 14.19
CA LEU A 292 69.23 -40.59 13.29
C LEU A 292 68.63 -40.83 11.88
N ALA A 293 69.14 -40.11 10.88
CA ALA A 293 68.89 -40.35 9.46
C ALA A 293 69.69 -41.56 8.95
N VAL A 294 69.01 -42.51 8.29
CA VAL A 294 69.67 -43.55 7.46
C VAL A 294 69.50 -43.15 5.99
N ALA A 295 70.54 -42.53 5.42
CA ALA A 295 70.71 -42.41 3.97
C ALA A 295 71.34 -43.70 3.43
N GLY A 296 70.81 -44.17 2.30
CA GLY A 296 71.03 -45.52 1.79
C GLY A 296 72.40 -45.81 1.17
N THR A 297 72.64 -47.11 0.96
CA THR A 297 72.84 -47.75 -0.35
C THR A 297 73.25 -49.21 -0.12
N THR A 298 72.52 -50.18 -0.71
CA THR A 298 73.04 -51.15 -1.69
C THR A 298 72.06 -52.30 -1.95
N MET A 299 71.65 -52.39 -3.22
CA MET A 299 71.48 -53.60 -4.03
C MET A 299 70.27 -54.54 -3.85
N SER A 300 69.26 -54.26 -4.67
CA SER A 300 68.75 -55.15 -5.74
C SER A 300 67.71 -56.25 -5.40
N PRO A 301 66.88 -56.64 -6.40
CA PRO A 301 65.55 -57.22 -6.22
C PRO A 301 65.58 -58.75 -6.25
N THR A 302 65.39 -59.43 -5.11
CA THR A 302 65.11 -60.88 -5.13
C THR A 302 64.46 -61.40 -3.85
N ALA A 303 63.43 -62.22 -4.05
CA ALA A 303 62.89 -63.25 -3.15
C ALA A 303 62.26 -62.81 -1.82
N GLY A 304 60.94 -62.56 -1.88
CA GLY A 304 60.08 -62.65 -0.70
C GLY A 304 59.87 -64.10 -0.27
N TYR A 305 60.02 -64.37 1.03
CA TYR A 305 59.31 -65.35 1.85
C TYR A 305 59.78 -65.19 3.32
N PHE A 306 58.93 -65.57 4.29
CA PHE A 306 58.93 -65.39 5.76
C PHE A 306 58.04 -64.21 6.21
N ALA A 307 56.73 -64.30 6.51
CA ALA A 307 55.84 -65.26 7.22
C ALA A 307 55.91 -65.22 8.78
N MET A 308 54.82 -64.78 9.45
CA MET A 308 54.05 -65.54 10.48
C MET A 308 52.85 -64.75 11.10
N ASN A 309 51.71 -65.46 11.31
CA ASN A 309 50.44 -65.08 11.96
C ASN A 309 50.47 -65.24 13.51
N ALA A 310 49.52 -64.63 14.27
CA ALA A 310 49.03 -65.18 15.56
C ALA A 310 47.65 -64.63 16.09
N VAL A 311 46.58 -65.45 16.00
CA VAL A 311 45.42 -65.60 16.92
C VAL A 311 45.25 -67.12 17.16
N SER A 312 44.72 -67.54 18.31
CA SER A 312 44.75 -68.90 18.90
C SER A 312 43.99 -70.03 18.15
N THR A 313 44.71 -71.10 17.79
CA THR A 313 44.32 -72.53 17.95
C THR A 313 45.58 -73.37 18.18
N ILE A 314 46.07 -73.44 19.41
CA ILE A 314 46.56 -74.72 19.97
C ILE A 314 45.25 -75.36 20.44
N MET A 315 44.65 -76.35 19.78
CA MET A 315 45.18 -77.67 19.42
C MET A 315 44.46 -78.17 18.13
N GLY A 316 45.11 -78.76 17.13
CA GLY A 316 46.52 -79.04 16.93
C GLY A 316 46.82 -79.27 15.44
N GLY A 317 48.01 -78.86 15.01
CA GLY A 317 48.61 -79.23 13.71
C GLY A 317 48.66 -78.16 12.61
N ASN A 318 49.44 -77.09 12.84
CA ASN A 318 50.10 -76.17 11.88
C ASN A 318 49.29 -75.36 10.82
N THR A 319 48.89 -74.16 11.26
CA THR A 319 48.82 -72.81 10.61
C THR A 319 48.22 -72.62 9.21
N LYS A 320 47.09 -71.87 9.17
CA LYS A 320 46.35 -71.36 8.00
C LYS A 320 46.16 -69.83 8.02
N GLN A 321 45.85 -69.31 6.83
CA GLN A 321 45.89 -67.93 6.32
C GLN A 321 44.49 -67.45 5.89
N SER A 322 44.32 -66.10 5.87
CA SER A 322 43.32 -65.20 5.22
C SER A 322 41.96 -65.70 4.72
N GLY A 323 40.92 -64.88 4.94
CA GLY A 323 39.52 -65.15 4.64
C GLY A 323 39.00 -64.81 3.23
N ILE A 324 37.68 -64.86 3.09
CA ILE A 324 36.74 -64.20 2.14
C ILE A 324 35.32 -64.31 2.75
N ASN A 325 34.51 -63.25 2.62
CA ASN A 325 33.08 -63.19 2.98
C ASN A 325 32.20 -63.78 1.87
N GLU A 326 31.10 -64.47 2.23
CA GLU A 326 29.81 -64.43 1.52
C GLU A 326 28.74 -65.15 2.34
N GLY A 327 27.57 -64.52 2.49
CA GLY A 327 26.42 -65.06 3.20
C GLY A 327 25.38 -65.61 2.23
N GLU A 328 24.61 -66.60 2.67
CA GLU A 328 23.32 -66.94 2.07
C GLU A 328 22.34 -67.35 3.19
N THR A 329 21.26 -66.59 3.31
CA THR A 329 20.14 -66.81 4.22
C THR A 329 19.16 -67.84 3.67
N GLY A 330 18.83 -68.82 4.49
CA GLY A 330 17.64 -69.66 4.34
C GLY A 330 17.36 -70.41 5.64
N SER A 331 16.36 -69.97 6.41
CA SER A 331 15.88 -70.71 7.58
C SER A 331 14.36 -70.69 7.64
N GLU A 332 13.74 -71.82 7.34
CA GLU A 332 12.47 -72.21 7.94
C GLU A 332 12.78 -73.19 9.06
N THR A 333 12.29 -72.92 10.27
CA THR A 333 11.80 -73.96 11.17
C THR A 333 10.94 -73.37 12.28
N SER A 334 9.79 -73.99 12.47
CA SER A 334 8.72 -73.69 13.42
C SER A 334 9.13 -73.94 14.88
N GLY A 335 8.64 -73.09 15.78
CA GLY A 335 8.61 -73.35 17.21
C GLY A 335 7.26 -72.93 17.79
N GLU A 336 6.58 -73.85 18.47
CA GLU A 336 5.42 -73.58 19.32
C GLU A 336 5.92 -73.62 20.78
N THR A 337 5.69 -72.55 21.53
CA THR A 337 6.02 -72.43 22.96
C THR A 337 4.77 -72.05 23.73
N ASP A 338 4.27 -72.98 24.54
CA ASP A 338 3.35 -72.69 25.64
C ASP A 338 4.18 -72.28 26.87
N ALA A 339 3.97 -71.05 27.34
CA ALA A 339 4.58 -70.53 28.54
C ALA A 339 3.51 -70.23 29.60
N VAL A 340 3.61 -70.90 30.75
CA VAL A 340 2.96 -70.47 31.99
C VAL A 340 4.02 -70.29 33.05
N THR A 341 4.35 -69.03 33.34
CA THR A 341 5.18 -68.60 34.47
C THR A 341 4.30 -68.00 35.54
N ASP A 342 4.37 -68.54 36.75
CA ASP A 342 3.81 -67.91 37.95
C ASP A 342 4.97 -67.71 38.94
N THR A 343 5.32 -66.45 39.20
CA THR A 343 6.55 -66.05 39.91
C THR A 343 6.18 -65.14 41.08
N ILE A 344 6.67 -65.45 42.29
CA ILE A 344 6.87 -64.46 43.35
C ILE A 344 8.26 -64.66 43.96
N GLN A 345 9.05 -63.59 43.98
CA GLN A 345 10.51 -63.55 43.94
C GLN A 345 11.10 -62.87 45.19
N LYS A 346 12.20 -63.42 45.75
CA LYS A 346 13.29 -62.69 46.44
C LYS A 346 14.60 -63.47 46.27
N GLY A 347 15.53 -62.94 45.45
CA GLY A 347 16.79 -63.61 45.11
C GLY A 347 18.04 -62.89 45.61
N ARG A 348 19.03 -63.67 46.09
CA ARG A 348 20.47 -63.37 46.14
C ARG A 348 21.13 -64.37 45.19
N THR A 349 21.79 -63.90 44.14
CA THR A 349 22.41 -64.74 43.11
C THR A 349 23.91 -64.94 43.38
N THR A 350 24.34 -66.19 43.46
CA THR A 350 25.73 -66.64 43.35
C THR A 350 25.83 -67.48 42.07
N GLN A 351 26.77 -67.15 41.20
CA GLN A 351 26.94 -67.79 39.88
C GLN A 351 28.24 -68.61 39.92
N GLU A 352 28.13 -69.94 39.90
CA GLU A 352 29.27 -70.87 39.80
C GLU A 352 29.47 -71.28 38.32
N GLY A 353 30.66 -71.04 37.78
CA GLY A 353 31.07 -71.50 36.45
C GLY A 353 32.07 -72.65 36.57
N ASN A 354 31.74 -73.81 36.02
CA ASN A 354 32.61 -75.00 36.05
C ASN A 354 33.66 -74.96 34.92
N GLY A 355 34.92 -74.71 35.27
CA GLY A 355 36.10 -74.95 34.42
C GLY A 355 36.76 -76.29 34.77
N PHE A 356 37.10 -77.10 33.75
CA PHE A 356 37.63 -78.46 33.92
C PHE A 356 39.17 -78.46 34.06
N SER A 357 39.71 -78.95 35.17
CA SER A 357 41.15 -79.29 35.34
C SER A 357 41.29 -80.58 36.17
N GLN A 358 42.18 -81.49 35.78
CA GLN A 358 42.27 -82.84 36.34
C GLN A 358 43.58 -83.02 37.15
N GLY A 359 43.44 -83.03 38.47
CA GLY A 359 44.49 -83.30 39.48
C GLY A 359 43.93 -83.05 40.88
N THR A 360 43.96 -84.04 41.77
CA THR A 360 43.34 -83.96 43.12
C THR A 360 44.24 -83.22 44.11
N SER A 361 43.93 -81.93 44.32
CA SER A 361 44.28 -81.15 45.51
C SER A 361 43.16 -80.13 45.77
N GLU A 362 42.50 -80.17 46.93
CA GLU A 362 41.57 -79.11 47.35
C GLU A 362 42.39 -77.87 47.74
N SER A 363 42.46 -76.89 46.83
CA SER A 363 42.98 -75.56 47.11
C SER A 363 41.83 -74.56 47.11
N ILE A 364 41.60 -73.89 48.24
CA ILE A 364 40.67 -72.77 48.32
C ILE A 364 41.44 -71.53 47.84
N SER A 365 41.04 -70.96 46.70
CA SER A 365 41.54 -69.66 46.24
C SER A 365 40.54 -68.57 46.60
N ILE A 366 40.86 -67.74 47.59
CA ILE A 366 40.07 -66.54 47.91
C ILE A 366 40.67 -65.39 47.10
N GLN A 367 39.91 -64.85 46.15
CA GLN A 367 40.26 -63.64 45.42
C GLN A 367 39.39 -62.49 45.93
N THR A 368 40.00 -61.55 46.63
CA THR A 368 39.33 -60.31 47.04
C THR A 368 39.77 -59.20 46.10
N VAL A 369 38.82 -58.66 45.33
CA VAL A 369 39.04 -57.49 44.46
C VAL A 369 38.46 -56.27 45.16
N THR A 370 39.31 -55.36 45.59
CA THR A 370 38.89 -54.05 46.10
C THR A 370 39.01 -53.04 44.98
N LYS A 371 37.93 -52.31 44.70
CA LYS A 371 37.90 -51.23 43.71
C LYS A 371 37.88 -49.86 44.37
N ASP A 372 38.72 -48.94 43.92
CA ASP A 372 38.74 -47.57 44.43
C ASP A 372 37.68 -46.71 43.72
N ARG A 373 36.67 -46.25 44.48
CA ARG A 373 35.56 -45.45 43.95
C ARG A 373 36.00 -44.04 43.52
N HIS A 374 37.08 -43.50 44.07
CA HIS A 374 37.65 -42.21 43.66
C HIS A 374 38.26 -42.33 42.26
N ILE A 375 39.08 -43.37 42.03
CA ILE A 375 39.70 -43.64 40.72
C ILE A 375 38.64 -43.96 39.66
N GLN A 376 37.61 -44.74 39.99
CA GLN A 376 36.45 -44.94 39.10
C GLN A 376 35.76 -43.63 38.74
N GLY A 377 35.62 -42.72 39.71
CA GLY A 377 35.12 -41.37 39.47
C GLY A 377 35.98 -40.59 38.48
N LEU A 378 37.30 -40.64 38.62
CA LEU A 378 38.24 -39.98 37.70
C LEU A 378 38.20 -40.57 36.29
N LEU A 379 38.18 -41.90 36.17
CA LEU A 379 38.03 -42.58 34.87
C LEU A 379 36.72 -42.20 34.19
N SER A 380 35.60 -42.17 34.92
CA SER A 380 34.31 -41.75 34.34
C SER A 380 34.32 -40.30 33.83
N ARG A 381 35.05 -39.40 34.52
CA ARG A 381 35.23 -38.01 34.06
C ARG A 381 36.15 -37.93 32.85
N LEU A 382 37.21 -38.74 32.79
CA LEU A 382 38.10 -38.86 31.63
C LEU A 382 37.35 -39.32 30.38
N ASP A 383 36.53 -40.38 30.50
CA ASP A 383 35.71 -40.87 29.39
C ASP A 383 34.76 -39.79 28.87
N THR A 384 34.15 -39.02 29.78
CA THR A 384 33.31 -37.88 29.44
C THR A 384 34.11 -36.79 28.70
N TYR A 385 35.34 -36.52 29.13
CA TYR A 385 36.23 -35.55 28.50
C TYR A 385 36.69 -35.98 27.11
N LEU A 386 37.09 -37.24 26.94
CA LEU A 386 37.45 -37.82 25.65
C LEU A 386 36.25 -37.80 24.68
N GLY A 387 35.05 -38.12 25.16
CA GLY A 387 33.82 -38.00 24.39
C GLY A 387 33.49 -36.55 23.96
N TRP A 388 33.87 -35.56 24.77
CA TRP A 388 33.77 -34.15 24.41
C TRP A 388 34.85 -33.73 23.40
N LEU A 389 36.11 -34.13 23.57
CA LEU A 389 37.22 -33.87 22.63
C LEU A 389 36.91 -34.42 21.22
N ASN A 390 36.38 -35.64 21.13
CA ASN A 390 35.99 -36.25 19.84
C ASN A 390 34.94 -35.43 19.09
N ARG A 391 34.07 -34.69 19.79
CA ARG A 391 33.10 -33.79 19.15
C ARG A 391 33.77 -32.48 18.73
N CYS A 392 34.73 -31.98 19.50
CA CYS A 392 35.49 -30.77 19.18
C CYS A 392 36.33 -30.92 17.89
N GLU A 393 36.71 -32.13 17.51
CA GLU A 393 37.40 -32.40 16.23
C GLU A 393 36.58 -31.92 15.01
N ASN A 394 35.25 -32.03 15.07
CA ASN A 394 34.35 -31.61 13.99
C ASN A 394 34.01 -30.11 14.00
N TYR A 395 33.97 -29.48 15.19
CA TYR A 395 33.57 -28.08 15.34
C TYR A 395 34.77 -27.13 15.49
N GLY A 396 35.99 -27.64 15.66
CA GLY A 396 37.15 -26.84 16.04
C GLY A 396 37.16 -26.49 17.53
N MET A 397 38.36 -26.26 18.05
CA MET A 397 38.63 -25.94 19.46
C MET A 397 39.47 -24.67 19.58
N PHE A 398 39.27 -23.93 20.67
CA PHE A 398 39.96 -22.69 21.00
C PHE A 398 40.46 -22.71 22.46
N ASN A 399 41.60 -22.08 22.74
CA ASN A 399 41.90 -21.58 24.09
C ASN A 399 41.15 -20.28 24.28
N CYS A 400 40.31 -20.14 25.30
CA CYS A 400 39.60 -18.88 25.52
C CYS A 400 39.69 -18.42 26.96
N CYS A 401 39.80 -17.11 27.15
CA CYS A 401 39.64 -16.45 28.44
C CYS A 401 38.95 -15.09 28.24
N ALA A 402 38.12 -14.70 29.20
CA ALA A 402 37.52 -13.39 29.25
C ALA A 402 38.17 -12.53 30.33
N TYR A 403 38.61 -11.32 29.97
CA TYR A 403 39.27 -10.37 30.83
C TYR A 403 38.36 -9.17 31.09
N VAL A 404 38.03 -8.94 32.35
CA VAL A 404 37.31 -7.76 32.80
C VAL A 404 38.31 -6.72 33.30
N ILE A 405 38.24 -5.51 32.77
CA ILE A 405 39.13 -4.40 33.10
C ILE A 405 38.30 -3.24 33.63
N SER A 406 38.65 -2.70 34.80
CA SER A 406 38.07 -1.47 35.34
C SER A 406 38.99 -0.82 36.38
N GLY A 407 38.63 0.37 36.85
CA GLY A 407 39.34 1.05 37.94
C GLY A 407 39.09 0.48 39.34
N SER A 408 38.31 -0.59 39.50
CA SER A 408 37.96 -1.14 40.82
C SER A 408 37.78 -2.64 40.81
N ALA A 409 38.48 -3.34 41.71
CA ALA A 409 38.33 -4.79 41.90
C ALA A 409 36.88 -5.21 42.20
N SER A 410 36.12 -4.38 42.91
CA SER A 410 34.69 -4.64 43.20
C SER A 410 33.82 -4.63 41.96
N VAL A 411 34.10 -3.73 41.01
CA VAL A 411 33.38 -3.66 39.73
C VAL A 411 33.76 -4.85 38.86
N ASN A 412 35.05 -5.20 38.81
CA ASN A 412 35.49 -6.39 38.10
C ASN A 412 34.82 -7.66 38.60
N LEU A 413 34.80 -7.88 39.92
CA LEU A 413 34.19 -9.07 40.51
C LEU A 413 32.68 -9.14 40.23
N LEU A 414 31.99 -8.00 40.25
CA LEU A 414 30.58 -7.92 39.87
C LEU A 414 30.38 -8.32 38.40
N VAL A 415 31.12 -7.71 37.47
CA VAL A 415 31.00 -8.02 36.03
C VAL A 415 31.38 -9.48 35.79
N ALA A 416 32.46 -9.97 36.39
CA ALA A 416 32.93 -11.35 36.26
C ALA A 416 31.91 -12.36 36.76
N SER A 417 31.29 -12.12 37.93
CA SER A 417 30.25 -13.01 38.48
C SER A 417 28.95 -12.98 37.66
N GLN A 418 28.55 -11.81 37.14
CA GLN A 418 27.39 -11.70 36.26
C GLN A 418 27.64 -12.34 34.89
N TYR A 419 28.83 -12.14 34.33
CA TYR A 419 29.26 -12.77 33.08
C TYR A 419 29.36 -14.29 33.23
N GLN A 420 29.90 -14.77 34.35
CA GLN A 420 29.88 -16.19 34.72
C GLN A 420 28.45 -16.72 34.77
N ALA A 421 27.54 -16.03 35.48
CA ALA A 421 26.14 -16.46 35.59
C ALA A 421 25.42 -16.50 34.23
N LEU A 422 25.78 -15.62 33.29
CA LEU A 422 25.24 -15.59 31.94
C LEU A 422 25.64 -16.84 31.11
N ILE A 423 26.84 -17.34 31.36
CA ILE A 423 27.48 -18.41 30.58
C ILE A 423 27.21 -19.79 31.17
N GLN A 424 26.84 -19.84 32.46
CA GLN A 424 26.46 -21.06 33.16
C GLN A 424 25.01 -21.48 32.85
N GLY A 425 24.85 -22.78 32.70
CA GLY A 425 23.63 -23.51 32.35
C GLY A 425 23.81 -25.02 32.56
N GLU A 426 22.96 -25.83 31.94
CA GLU A 426 23.05 -27.30 31.99
C GLU A 426 24.14 -27.81 31.04
N GLY A 427 25.23 -28.30 31.60
CA GLY A 427 26.38 -28.82 30.87
C GLY A 427 26.46 -30.33 30.93
N GLU A 428 26.93 -30.93 29.84
CA GLU A 428 27.34 -32.34 29.82
C GLU A 428 28.66 -32.56 30.59
N MET A 429 29.45 -31.49 30.77
CA MET A 429 30.70 -31.49 31.52
C MET A 429 30.66 -30.40 32.60
N SER A 430 31.04 -30.77 33.83
CA SER A 430 31.29 -29.82 34.92
C SER A 430 32.76 -29.41 34.89
N GLN A 431 33.08 -28.34 34.16
CA GLN A 431 34.38 -27.66 34.27
C GLN A 431 34.34 -26.66 35.44
N PRO A 432 35.42 -26.55 36.23
CA PRO A 432 35.48 -25.56 37.29
C PRO A 432 35.50 -24.16 36.69
N VAL A 433 34.77 -23.22 37.30
CA VAL A 433 34.85 -21.81 36.93
C VAL A 433 35.77 -21.11 37.90
N THR A 434 36.82 -20.46 37.39
CA THR A 434 37.79 -19.73 38.21
C THR A 434 37.82 -18.26 37.84
N ILE A 435 37.90 -17.42 38.87
CA ILE A 435 38.03 -15.97 38.75
C ILE A 435 39.33 -15.58 39.43
N ASN A 436 40.29 -15.08 38.65
CA ASN A 436 41.60 -14.64 39.15
C ASN A 436 41.73 -13.14 38.92
N THR A 437 42.10 -12.36 39.94
CA THR A 437 42.15 -10.88 39.86
C THR A 437 43.54 -10.34 40.14
N TRP A 438 44.09 -9.60 39.18
CA TRP A 438 45.32 -8.84 39.31
C TRP A 438 45.01 -7.35 39.54
N THR A 439 45.66 -6.79 40.55
CA THR A 439 45.68 -5.39 40.98
C THR A 439 47.12 -4.85 40.92
N THR A 440 47.30 -3.59 41.28
CA THR A 440 48.64 -2.95 41.32
C THR A 440 49.63 -3.64 42.24
N THR A 441 49.17 -4.42 43.23
CA THR A 441 50.03 -5.12 44.20
C THR A 441 50.55 -6.48 43.74
N ASN A 442 49.93 -7.10 42.72
CA ASN A 442 50.29 -8.46 42.26
C ASN A 442 50.57 -8.53 40.75
N GLY A 443 51.05 -7.43 40.15
CA GLY A 443 51.62 -7.47 38.80
C GLY A 443 50.64 -7.22 37.64
N VAL A 444 49.55 -6.45 37.88
CA VAL A 444 48.59 -6.07 36.81
C VAL A 444 49.24 -5.48 35.56
N GLU A 445 50.37 -4.77 35.70
CA GLU A 445 51.08 -4.16 34.57
C GLU A 445 51.67 -5.20 33.60
N GLN A 446 52.15 -6.33 34.10
CA GLN A 446 52.65 -7.43 33.26
C GLN A 446 51.50 -8.13 32.51
N VAL A 447 50.35 -8.31 33.19
CA VAL A 447 49.13 -8.84 32.57
C VAL A 447 48.64 -7.89 31.47
N ARG A 448 48.63 -6.58 31.75
CA ARG A 448 48.25 -5.53 30.81
C ARG A 448 49.14 -5.55 29.57
N GLN A 449 50.46 -5.63 29.73
CA GLN A 449 51.39 -5.74 28.61
C GLN A 449 51.17 -7.00 27.78
N SER A 450 50.82 -8.13 28.42
CA SER A 450 50.51 -9.37 27.72
C SER A 450 49.26 -9.22 26.85
N LEU A 451 48.18 -8.65 27.41
CA LEU A 451 46.93 -8.40 26.68
C LEU A 451 47.10 -7.37 25.56
N LEU A 452 47.92 -6.33 25.76
CA LEU A 452 48.22 -5.33 24.72
C LEU A 452 48.87 -5.97 23.49
N HIS A 453 49.75 -6.96 23.70
CA HIS A 453 50.37 -7.75 22.62
C HIS A 453 49.54 -8.98 22.22
N LEU A 454 48.25 -9.00 22.59
CA LEU A 454 47.29 -10.02 22.21
C LEU A 454 47.77 -11.42 22.63
N MET A 455 48.15 -11.57 23.89
CA MET A 455 48.55 -12.85 24.49
C MET A 455 47.83 -13.09 25.81
N HIS A 456 47.54 -14.36 26.09
CA HIS A 456 47.16 -14.79 27.42
C HIS A 456 48.37 -14.64 28.37
N PRO A 457 48.20 -14.07 29.57
CA PRO A 457 49.28 -14.02 30.57
C PRO A 457 49.57 -15.44 31.05
N THR A 458 50.85 -15.78 31.25
CA THR A 458 51.25 -17.06 31.83
C THR A 458 51.86 -16.89 33.20
N VAL A 459 51.60 -17.86 34.07
CA VAL A 459 52.19 -17.96 35.41
C VAL A 459 52.98 -19.26 35.53
N MET A 460 54.05 -19.24 36.31
CA MET A 460 54.83 -20.44 36.62
C MET A 460 54.22 -21.19 37.81
N ARG A 461 53.84 -22.44 37.59
CA ARG A 461 53.41 -23.37 38.66
C ARG A 461 54.18 -24.68 38.53
N ASP A 462 54.94 -25.04 39.55
CA ASP A 462 55.67 -26.32 39.61
C ASP A 462 56.52 -26.63 38.36
N TYR A 463 57.21 -25.60 37.84
CA TYR A 463 58.05 -25.61 36.62
C TYR A 463 57.28 -25.71 35.28
N VAL A 464 55.95 -25.61 35.30
CA VAL A 464 55.09 -25.57 34.11
C VAL A 464 54.50 -24.18 33.94
N GLU A 465 54.50 -23.68 32.71
CA GLU A 465 53.80 -22.44 32.35
C GLU A 465 52.29 -22.72 32.19
N ILE A 466 51.46 -21.94 32.88
CA ILE A 466 50.01 -22.09 32.86
C ILE A 466 49.37 -20.75 32.50
N SER A 467 48.54 -20.75 31.47
CA SER A 467 47.66 -19.62 31.13
C SER A 467 46.28 -19.76 31.80
N PRO A 468 45.56 -18.65 32.07
CA PRO A 468 44.18 -18.71 32.57
C PRO A 468 43.17 -19.09 31.48
N ALA A 469 43.61 -19.42 30.26
CA ALA A 469 42.73 -19.77 29.18
C ALA A 469 42.36 -21.26 29.23
N MET A 470 41.08 -21.54 28.95
CA MET A 470 40.51 -22.88 28.96
C MET A 470 40.18 -23.35 27.55
N LEU A 471 40.32 -24.66 27.34
CA LEU A 471 39.91 -25.31 26.10
C LEU A 471 38.39 -25.33 25.98
N ILE A 472 37.89 -24.71 24.91
CA ILE A 472 36.47 -24.67 24.58
C ILE A 472 36.25 -24.99 23.11
N SER A 473 35.11 -25.59 22.78
CA SER A 473 34.68 -25.79 21.41
C SER A 473 34.19 -24.47 20.79
N SER A 474 34.18 -24.37 19.45
CA SER A 474 33.61 -23.20 18.77
C SER A 474 32.13 -22.97 19.11
N LYS A 475 31.37 -24.04 19.39
CA LYS A 475 29.98 -23.95 19.83
C LYS A 475 29.87 -23.29 21.21
N GLU A 476 30.77 -23.61 22.14
CA GLU A 476 30.82 -23.00 23.47
C GLU A 476 31.34 -21.56 23.38
N LEU A 477 32.34 -21.31 22.53
CA LEU A 477 32.85 -19.97 22.25
C LEU A 477 31.76 -19.02 21.71
N SER A 478 30.88 -19.50 20.83
CA SER A 478 29.75 -18.72 20.31
C SER A 478 28.80 -18.22 21.42
N ARG A 479 28.74 -18.93 22.56
CA ARG A 479 27.94 -18.52 23.72
C ARG A 479 28.70 -17.54 24.61
N GLN A 480 30.01 -17.68 24.74
CA GLN A 480 30.83 -16.69 25.45
C GLN A 480 30.87 -15.35 24.71
N MET A 481 30.90 -15.41 23.38
CA MET A 481 30.78 -14.27 22.49
C MET A 481 29.32 -13.92 22.16
N ALA A 482 28.35 -14.26 23.03
CA ALA A 482 26.93 -14.09 22.73
C ALA A 482 26.56 -12.62 22.45
N LEU A 483 26.24 -12.32 21.20
CA LEU A 483 25.85 -10.99 20.78
C LEU A 483 24.52 -10.56 21.43
N PRO A 484 24.31 -9.24 21.66
CA PRO A 484 23.05 -8.74 22.18
C PRO A 484 21.85 -9.17 21.33
N GLN A 485 20.78 -9.66 21.97
CA GLN A 485 19.52 -10.03 21.29
C GLN A 485 18.44 -8.94 21.44
N GLU A 486 18.62 -8.01 22.37
CA GLU A 486 17.76 -6.84 22.55
C GLU A 486 18.61 -5.56 22.43
N ALA A 487 17.97 -4.47 22.01
CA ALA A 487 18.67 -3.19 21.85
C ALA A 487 19.18 -2.68 23.21
N VAL A 488 20.45 -2.29 23.25
CA VAL A 488 21.11 -1.67 24.42
C VAL A 488 21.66 -0.30 24.03
N ILE A 489 21.92 0.57 25.01
CA ILE A 489 22.45 1.89 24.73
C ILE A 489 23.81 1.74 24.04
N GLY A 490 23.88 2.12 22.76
CA GLY A 490 25.10 2.07 21.94
C GLY A 490 25.19 0.92 20.92
N VAL A 491 24.35 -0.13 21.03
CA VAL A 491 24.22 -1.21 20.03
C VAL A 491 22.75 -1.39 19.68
N SER A 492 22.39 -1.07 18.43
CA SER A 492 21.02 -1.27 17.94
C SER A 492 20.81 -2.74 17.55
N VAL A 493 19.68 -3.32 17.94
CA VAL A 493 19.27 -4.66 17.50
C VAL A 493 17.95 -4.54 16.78
N MET A 494 17.93 -4.97 15.52
CA MET A 494 16.76 -4.93 14.64
C MET A 494 16.31 -6.35 14.31
N GLU A 495 15.00 -6.52 14.27
CA GLU A 495 14.36 -7.78 13.90
C GLU A 495 13.64 -7.56 12.59
N TYR A 496 13.98 -8.36 11.58
CA TYR A 496 13.36 -8.35 10.26
C TYR A 496 12.74 -9.73 9.98
N ALA A 497 11.57 -9.74 9.33
CA ALA A 497 11.06 -10.93 8.69
C ALA A 497 11.74 -11.18 7.33
N SER A 498 12.00 -12.44 7.00
CA SER A 498 12.49 -12.82 5.67
C SER A 498 11.37 -12.76 4.63
N PHE A 499 11.63 -12.09 3.52
CA PHE A 499 10.80 -12.09 2.31
C PHE A 499 11.58 -12.71 1.15
N GLY A 500 10.93 -12.91 0.01
CA GLY A 500 11.59 -13.47 -1.15
C GLY A 500 12.79 -12.65 -1.60
N ARG A 501 13.88 -13.35 -1.93
CA ARG A 501 15.17 -12.77 -2.33
C ARG A 501 15.26 -12.49 -3.84
N GLU A 502 14.35 -13.06 -4.61
CA GLU A 502 14.25 -12.90 -6.05
C GLU A 502 12.78 -12.98 -6.48
N VAL A 503 12.42 -12.30 -7.56
CA VAL A 503 11.12 -12.46 -8.19
C VAL A 503 11.09 -13.75 -9.00
N VAL A 504 10.69 -14.86 -8.36
CA VAL A 504 10.53 -16.16 -9.01
C VAL A 504 9.09 -16.38 -9.43
N ARG A 505 8.88 -16.77 -10.70
CA ARG A 505 7.56 -16.95 -11.31
C ARG A 505 7.28 -18.43 -11.61
N LYS A 506 6.05 -18.87 -11.39
CA LYS A 506 5.59 -20.25 -11.70
C LYS A 506 5.53 -20.52 -13.21
N ALA A 507 5.23 -19.50 -14.00
CA ALA A 507 5.16 -19.57 -15.45
C ALA A 507 6.25 -18.69 -16.07
N PRO A 508 6.94 -19.15 -17.12
CA PRO A 508 7.90 -18.33 -17.84
C PRO A 508 7.18 -17.12 -18.46
N MET A 509 7.83 -15.96 -18.39
CA MET A 509 7.33 -14.77 -19.05
C MET A 509 7.26 -14.99 -20.56
N LYS A 510 6.10 -14.69 -21.16
CA LYS A 510 6.08 -14.31 -22.57
C LYS A 510 6.78 -12.95 -22.64
N ALA A 511 7.75 -12.79 -23.54
CA ALA A 511 8.52 -11.56 -23.69
C ALA A 511 7.57 -10.39 -24.01
N CYS A 512 7.18 -9.64 -22.99
CA CYS A 512 6.23 -8.54 -23.05
C CYS A 512 6.61 -7.50 -21.99
N ASN A 513 6.40 -6.23 -22.33
CA ASN A 513 6.68 -5.00 -21.57
C ASN A 513 6.82 -5.20 -20.05
N LEU A 514 8.05 -5.11 -19.56
CA LEU A 514 8.40 -5.14 -18.14
C LEU A 514 8.53 -3.71 -17.63
N ALA A 515 7.96 -3.45 -16.45
CA ALA A 515 8.16 -2.18 -15.76
C ALA A 515 9.11 -2.34 -14.58
N ARG A 516 10.13 -1.48 -14.51
CA ARG A 516 11.05 -1.46 -13.37
C ARG A 516 10.50 -0.57 -12.27
N VAL A 517 10.18 -1.19 -11.13
CA VAL A 517 9.67 -0.48 -9.95
C VAL A 517 10.78 -0.05 -8.99
N GLY A 518 11.79 -0.89 -8.81
CA GLY A 518 12.85 -0.66 -7.83
C GLY A 518 13.77 -1.84 -7.67
N VAL A 519 14.34 -2.00 -6.48
CA VAL A 519 15.32 -3.06 -6.16
C VAL A 519 14.90 -3.85 -4.92
N ILE A 520 15.25 -5.13 -4.86
CA ILE A 520 14.93 -5.99 -3.74
C ILE A 520 15.64 -5.48 -2.47
N THR A 521 14.93 -5.49 -1.35
CA THR A 521 15.48 -5.18 -0.03
C THR A 521 15.41 -6.43 0.84
N HIS A 522 16.55 -6.86 1.37
CA HIS A 522 16.64 -8.01 2.25
C HIS A 522 17.31 -7.60 3.56
N MET A 523 16.64 -7.87 4.69
CA MET A 523 17.14 -7.57 6.05
C MET A 523 17.62 -6.11 6.21
N GLY A 524 16.84 -5.17 5.69
CA GLY A 524 17.14 -3.73 5.78
C GLY A 524 18.15 -3.19 4.75
N LYS A 525 18.80 -4.05 3.95
CA LYS A 525 19.74 -3.64 2.89
C LYS A 525 19.14 -3.83 1.49
N ALA A 526 19.26 -2.81 0.64
CA ALA A 526 18.85 -2.87 -0.75
C ALA A 526 19.93 -3.51 -1.63
N ASP A 527 19.56 -4.48 -2.46
CA ASP A 527 20.45 -5.14 -3.42
C ASP A 527 20.27 -4.52 -4.81
N GLN A 528 21.22 -3.68 -5.21
CA GLN A 528 21.18 -2.96 -6.49
C GLN A 528 21.21 -3.88 -7.71
N ASN A 529 21.68 -5.13 -7.57
CA ASN A 529 21.79 -6.08 -8.66
C ASN A 529 20.50 -6.89 -8.88
N GLN A 530 19.51 -6.74 -8.00
CA GLN A 530 18.26 -7.49 -8.04
C GLN A 530 17.07 -6.53 -8.30
N PRO A 531 16.79 -6.18 -9.57
CA PRO A 531 15.67 -5.31 -9.90
C PRO A 531 14.33 -6.03 -9.73
N VAL A 532 13.34 -5.31 -9.22
CA VAL A 532 11.94 -5.77 -9.17
C VAL A 532 11.25 -5.31 -10.44
N LEU A 533 10.94 -6.29 -11.29
CA LEU A 533 10.29 -6.10 -12.59
C LEU A 533 8.86 -6.61 -12.55
N LEU A 534 7.90 -5.72 -12.78
CA LEU A 534 6.47 -6.07 -12.92
C LEU A 534 6.15 -6.41 -14.37
N ASP A 535 5.30 -7.42 -14.56
CA ASP A 535 4.65 -7.67 -15.84
C ASP A 535 3.54 -6.63 -16.07
N MET A 536 3.71 -5.79 -17.10
CA MET A 536 2.71 -4.78 -17.45
C MET A 536 1.40 -5.43 -17.89
N GLN A 537 1.44 -6.56 -18.59
CA GLN A 537 0.23 -7.23 -19.06
C GLN A 537 -0.64 -7.71 -17.89
N SER A 538 -0.02 -8.03 -16.74
CA SER A 538 -0.71 -8.42 -15.52
C SER A 538 -1.43 -7.24 -14.83
N LEU A 539 -1.12 -5.98 -15.15
CA LEU A 539 -1.85 -4.81 -14.64
C LEU A 539 -3.29 -4.73 -15.19
N ALA A 540 -3.58 -5.39 -16.33
CA ALA A 540 -4.95 -5.53 -16.82
C ALA A 540 -5.84 -6.30 -15.83
N ALA A 541 -5.24 -7.11 -14.96
CA ALA A 541 -5.94 -7.78 -13.86
C ALA A 541 -5.91 -7.00 -12.54
N HIS A 542 -5.78 -5.68 -12.66
CA HIS A 542 -5.85 -4.67 -11.62
C HIS A 542 -4.75 -4.76 -10.54
N THR A 543 -4.46 -3.61 -9.95
CA THR A 543 -3.40 -3.40 -8.97
C THR A 543 -3.99 -2.68 -7.77
N PHE A 544 -3.65 -3.16 -6.58
CA PHE A 544 -3.99 -2.51 -5.33
C PHE A 544 -2.73 -1.91 -4.69
N ILE A 545 -2.79 -0.63 -4.33
CA ILE A 545 -1.71 0.08 -3.65
C ILE A 545 -2.22 0.61 -2.32
N ALA A 546 -1.60 0.17 -1.23
CA ALA A 546 -1.98 0.58 0.12
C ALA A 546 -0.82 1.23 0.87
N GLY A 547 -1.07 2.34 1.55
CA GLY A 547 -0.06 2.96 2.39
C GLY A 547 -0.52 4.24 3.07
N THR A 548 -0.06 4.44 4.31
CA THR A 548 -0.34 5.67 5.07
C THR A 548 0.30 6.91 4.43
N ASN A 549 -0.18 8.10 4.79
CA ASN A 549 0.43 9.36 4.37
C ASN A 549 1.93 9.40 4.69
N GLY A 550 2.74 9.82 3.70
CA GLY A 550 4.19 9.88 3.81
C GLY A 550 4.93 8.53 3.69
N SER A 551 4.23 7.43 3.40
CA SER A 551 4.86 6.12 3.16
C SER A 551 5.52 5.99 1.78
N GLY A 552 5.12 6.82 0.81
CA GLY A 552 5.61 6.80 -0.57
C GLY A 552 4.58 6.37 -1.63
N LYS A 553 3.28 6.26 -1.29
CA LYS A 553 2.19 5.87 -2.20
C LYS A 553 2.22 6.63 -3.53
N SER A 554 2.23 7.97 -3.49
CA SER A 554 2.27 8.80 -4.71
C SER A 554 3.53 8.52 -5.54
N ASN A 555 4.70 8.34 -4.92
CA ASN A 555 5.94 8.02 -5.65
C ASN A 555 5.86 6.68 -6.39
N VAL A 556 5.24 5.66 -5.80
CA VAL A 556 4.99 4.38 -6.50
C VAL A 556 4.14 4.61 -7.74
N ILE A 557 3.05 5.37 -7.61
CA ILE A 557 2.14 5.64 -8.73
C ILE A 557 2.85 6.48 -9.80
N PHE A 558 3.59 7.52 -9.41
CA PHE A 558 4.39 8.33 -10.35
C PHE A 558 5.38 7.45 -11.12
N ARG A 559 6.07 6.54 -10.44
CA ARG A 559 6.98 5.60 -11.09
C ARG A 559 6.26 4.69 -12.08
N LEU A 560 5.06 4.21 -11.75
CA LEU A 560 4.25 3.41 -12.69
C LEU A 560 3.74 4.24 -13.89
N LEU A 561 3.35 5.50 -13.68
CA LEU A 561 2.94 6.41 -14.75
C LEU A 561 4.07 6.69 -15.74
N GLU A 562 5.31 6.87 -15.26
CA GLU A 562 6.49 7.00 -16.11
C GLU A 562 6.70 5.77 -17.01
N GLU A 563 6.55 4.57 -16.45
CA GLU A 563 6.67 3.31 -17.21
C GLU A 563 5.52 3.15 -18.23
N LEU A 564 4.31 3.64 -17.91
CA LEU A 564 3.18 3.67 -18.85
C LEU A 564 3.45 4.65 -20.02
N GLN A 565 3.98 5.84 -19.74
CA GLN A 565 4.39 6.80 -20.79
C GLN A 565 5.48 6.21 -21.69
N GLN A 566 6.48 5.54 -21.12
CA GLN A 566 7.55 4.89 -21.89
C GLN A 566 7.04 3.77 -22.80
N THR A 567 6.02 3.04 -22.35
CA THR A 567 5.39 1.95 -23.12
C THR A 567 4.25 2.42 -24.03
N SER A 568 3.96 3.74 -24.06
CA SER A 568 2.88 4.35 -24.85
C SER A 568 1.49 3.78 -24.53
N ILE A 569 1.25 3.40 -23.28
CA ILE A 569 -0.06 2.96 -22.80
C ILE A 569 -0.78 4.17 -22.19
N PRO A 570 -1.92 4.61 -22.74
CA PRO A 570 -2.67 5.74 -22.20
C PRO A 570 -3.18 5.46 -20.78
N PHE A 571 -3.31 6.52 -19.99
CA PHE A 571 -3.81 6.42 -18.63
C PHE A 571 -4.75 7.56 -18.25
N MET A 572 -5.67 7.29 -17.32
CA MET A 572 -6.53 8.29 -16.70
C MET A 572 -6.31 8.27 -15.18
N VAL A 573 -5.86 9.38 -14.59
CA VAL A 573 -5.77 9.55 -13.14
C VAL A 573 -6.97 10.33 -12.63
N ILE A 574 -7.68 9.79 -11.65
CA ILE A 574 -8.73 10.51 -10.93
C ILE A 574 -8.25 10.80 -9.51
N GLU A 575 -8.03 12.08 -9.20
CA GLU A 575 -7.46 12.53 -7.94
C GLU A 575 -8.44 13.42 -7.14
N PRO A 576 -9.07 12.89 -6.07
CA PRO A 576 -10.06 13.65 -5.29
C PRO A 576 -9.51 14.51 -4.15
N ALA A 577 -8.22 14.40 -3.80
CA ALA A 577 -7.72 14.95 -2.54
C ALA A 577 -6.70 16.09 -2.69
N LYS A 578 -5.51 15.81 -3.22
CA LYS A 578 -4.34 16.70 -3.04
C LYS A 578 -4.05 17.61 -4.25
N GLY A 579 -4.41 17.18 -5.45
CA GLY A 579 -4.11 17.87 -6.69
C GLY A 579 -2.61 17.87 -7.03
N GLU A 580 -1.87 16.83 -6.62
CA GLU A 580 -0.41 16.69 -6.78
C GLU A 580 -0.05 16.31 -8.23
N TYR A 581 -0.86 15.49 -8.90
CA TYR A 581 -0.48 14.86 -10.16
C TYR A 581 -0.34 15.87 -11.30
N LYS A 582 -1.19 16.90 -11.34
CA LYS A 582 -1.09 17.99 -12.33
C LYS A 582 0.21 18.80 -12.20
N ASN A 583 0.77 18.90 -10.99
CA ASN A 583 2.04 19.61 -10.76
C ASN A 583 3.24 18.77 -11.24
N VAL A 584 3.09 17.45 -11.30
CA VAL A 584 4.17 16.54 -11.71
C VAL A 584 4.11 16.25 -13.22
N PHE A 585 2.94 15.88 -13.74
CA PHE A 585 2.76 15.41 -15.12
C PHE A 585 1.97 16.38 -16.02
N GLY A 586 1.28 17.38 -15.45
CA GLY A 586 0.37 18.24 -16.23
C GLY A 586 1.05 19.12 -17.28
N ARG A 587 2.38 19.22 -17.26
CA ARG A 587 3.17 20.00 -18.23
C ARG A 587 3.63 19.19 -19.43
N ASP A 588 3.49 17.88 -19.35
CA ASP A 588 3.84 17.00 -20.44
C ASP A 588 2.89 17.26 -21.61
N LYS A 589 3.44 17.45 -22.81
CA LYS A 589 2.65 17.77 -24.00
C LYS A 589 1.59 16.71 -24.34
N ASN A 590 1.81 15.48 -23.87
CA ASN A 590 0.94 14.33 -24.13
C ASN A 590 -0.05 14.06 -22.98
N VAL A 591 -0.15 14.96 -21.99
CA VAL A 591 -1.02 14.83 -20.83
C VAL A 591 -2.01 16.00 -20.80
N LYS A 592 -3.31 15.70 -20.75
CA LYS A 592 -4.38 16.70 -20.59
C LYS A 592 -4.84 16.76 -19.15
N VAL A 593 -5.08 17.96 -18.64
CA VAL A 593 -5.56 18.20 -17.27
C VAL A 593 -6.95 18.78 -17.31
N TYR A 594 -7.90 18.11 -16.65
CA TYR A 594 -9.25 18.61 -16.39
C TYR A 594 -9.48 18.68 -14.89
N GLY A 595 -10.27 19.64 -14.42
CA GLY A 595 -10.58 19.73 -13.01
C GLY A 595 -11.83 20.51 -12.70
N THR A 596 -12.04 20.81 -11.43
CA THR A 596 -13.26 21.46 -10.92
C THR A 596 -13.08 22.95 -10.65
N ASN A 597 -12.01 23.59 -11.12
CA ASN A 597 -11.78 25.02 -10.88
C ASN A 597 -11.32 25.75 -12.14
N ARG A 598 -12.20 26.59 -12.68
CA ARG A 598 -11.99 27.45 -13.86
C ARG A 598 -10.73 28.31 -13.81
N THR A 599 -10.23 28.67 -12.62
CA THR A 599 -9.04 29.52 -12.48
C THR A 599 -7.72 28.74 -12.48
N LYS A 600 -7.78 27.41 -12.29
CA LYS A 600 -6.58 26.57 -12.11
C LYS A 600 -6.43 25.50 -13.18
N THR A 601 -7.53 25.01 -13.75
CA THR A 601 -7.55 23.93 -14.74
C THR A 601 -8.69 24.15 -15.72
N PRO A 602 -8.58 23.66 -16.97
CA PRO A 602 -9.74 23.46 -17.83
C PRO A 602 -10.84 22.68 -17.07
N LEU A 603 -12.10 23.06 -17.26
CA LEU A 603 -13.21 22.38 -16.58
C LEU A 603 -13.42 20.98 -17.14
N LEU A 604 -13.70 20.03 -16.25
CA LEU A 604 -14.23 18.73 -16.63
C LEU A 604 -15.71 18.90 -17.02
N HIS A 605 -16.06 18.76 -18.29
CA HIS A 605 -17.46 18.68 -18.72
C HIS A 605 -17.88 17.22 -18.94
N LEU A 606 -18.94 16.81 -18.25
CA LEU A 606 -19.37 15.43 -18.14
C LEU A 606 -20.89 15.37 -18.05
N ASN A 607 -21.57 14.93 -19.11
CA ASN A 607 -23.01 14.66 -19.03
C ASN A 607 -23.26 13.23 -18.50
N PRO A 608 -23.85 13.05 -17.29
CA PRO A 608 -24.09 11.73 -16.73
C PRO A 608 -25.19 10.93 -17.44
N PHE A 609 -26.00 11.58 -18.28
CA PHE A 609 -27.09 10.95 -19.04
C PHE A 609 -26.70 10.66 -20.49
N TRP A 610 -25.45 10.91 -20.86
CA TRP A 610 -24.94 10.55 -22.17
C TRP A 610 -24.53 9.08 -22.19
N PHE A 611 -24.83 8.38 -23.28
CA PHE A 611 -24.44 6.97 -23.47
C PHE A 611 -24.17 6.64 -24.95
N ASN A 612 -23.37 5.61 -25.20
CA ASN A 612 -23.00 5.17 -26.56
C ASN A 612 -24.20 4.56 -27.32
N SER A 613 -24.21 4.58 -28.66
CA SER A 613 -25.34 4.06 -29.47
C SER A 613 -25.63 2.58 -29.28
N ASP A 614 -24.65 1.80 -28.85
CA ASP A 614 -24.77 0.36 -28.66
C ASP A 614 -25.36 -0.04 -27.29
N VAL A 615 -25.59 0.94 -26.41
CA VAL A 615 -26.12 0.72 -25.06
C VAL A 615 -27.62 1.04 -25.02
N ASP A 616 -28.41 0.19 -24.37
CA ASP A 616 -29.83 0.45 -24.15
C ASP A 616 -30.04 1.54 -23.09
N VAL A 617 -31.00 2.44 -23.30
CA VAL A 617 -31.24 3.55 -22.37
C VAL A 617 -31.59 3.06 -20.95
N LYS A 618 -32.32 1.95 -20.81
CA LYS A 618 -32.67 1.41 -19.49
C LYS A 618 -31.47 0.77 -18.80
N GLU A 619 -30.57 0.17 -19.57
CA GLU A 619 -29.32 -0.37 -19.04
C GLU A 619 -28.42 0.73 -18.48
N HIS A 620 -28.26 1.82 -19.23
CA HIS A 620 -27.52 2.99 -18.78
C HIS A 620 -28.16 3.62 -17.52
N ILE A 621 -29.48 3.82 -17.51
CA ILE A 621 -30.20 4.35 -16.33
C ILE A 621 -29.99 3.45 -15.11
N ALA A 622 -30.06 2.12 -15.26
CA ALA A 622 -29.84 1.20 -14.14
C ALA A 622 -28.43 1.33 -13.55
N ARG A 623 -27.40 1.39 -14.40
CA ARG A 623 -26.00 1.58 -13.96
C ARG A 623 -25.80 2.93 -13.27
N LEU A 624 -26.39 3.99 -13.83
CA LEU A 624 -26.34 5.33 -13.24
C LEU A 624 -27.00 5.36 -11.85
N MET A 625 -28.10 4.63 -11.67
CA MET A 625 -28.74 4.45 -10.36
C MET A 625 -27.82 3.74 -9.36
N ASP A 626 -27.00 2.78 -9.78
CA ASP A 626 -26.00 2.15 -8.90
C ASP A 626 -24.97 3.17 -8.41
N VAL A 627 -24.47 4.05 -9.28
CA VAL A 627 -23.54 5.13 -8.89
C VAL A 627 -24.20 6.10 -7.92
N PHE A 628 -25.46 6.50 -8.14
CA PHE A 628 -26.17 7.34 -7.19
C PHE A 628 -26.40 6.65 -5.84
N ASN A 629 -26.72 5.36 -5.83
CA ASN A 629 -26.90 4.59 -4.58
C ASN A 629 -25.57 4.37 -3.83
N ALA A 630 -24.44 4.29 -4.54
CA ALA A 630 -23.11 4.20 -3.94
C ALA A 630 -22.62 5.56 -3.40
N SER A 631 -22.99 6.66 -4.06
CA SER A 631 -22.53 8.02 -3.71
C SER A 631 -23.43 8.73 -2.69
N TRP A 632 -24.72 8.39 -2.66
CA TRP A 632 -25.71 9.00 -1.76
C TRP A 632 -26.40 7.95 -0.88
N PRO A 633 -26.54 8.20 0.44
CA PRO A 633 -27.39 7.38 1.27
C PRO A 633 -28.84 7.59 0.83
N MET A 634 -29.44 6.55 0.24
CA MET A 634 -30.84 6.49 -0.15
C MET A 634 -31.58 5.45 0.69
N TYR A 635 -32.79 5.80 1.15
CA TYR A 635 -33.64 4.90 1.93
C TYR A 635 -35.08 4.89 1.38
N ALA A 636 -35.80 3.80 1.70
CA ALA A 636 -37.20 3.61 1.33
C ALA A 636 -37.48 3.79 -0.18
N ALA A 637 -38.35 4.72 -0.56
CA ALA A 637 -38.81 4.90 -1.94
C ALA A 637 -37.94 5.83 -2.81
N MET A 638 -36.89 6.46 -2.23
CA MET A 638 -36.06 7.45 -2.95
C MET A 638 -35.47 6.94 -4.28
N PRO A 639 -34.87 5.72 -4.37
CA PRO A 639 -34.30 5.24 -5.63
C PRO A 639 -35.35 5.06 -6.73
N SER A 640 -36.55 4.58 -6.38
CA SER A 640 -37.63 4.38 -7.35
C SER A 640 -38.17 5.71 -7.89
N VAL A 641 -38.26 6.72 -7.02
CA VAL A 641 -38.68 8.07 -7.41
C VAL A 641 -37.66 8.71 -8.35
N LEU A 642 -36.36 8.64 -8.01
CA LEU A 642 -35.29 9.19 -8.84
C LEU A 642 -35.22 8.48 -10.20
N ASN A 643 -35.30 7.14 -10.24
CA ASN A 643 -35.32 6.37 -11.48
C ASN A 643 -36.46 6.83 -12.42
N THR A 644 -37.66 7.02 -11.87
CA THR A 644 -38.81 7.52 -12.63
C THR A 644 -38.61 8.95 -13.15
N ALA A 645 -37.98 9.82 -12.35
CA ALA A 645 -37.66 11.18 -12.76
C ALA A 645 -36.66 11.20 -13.93
N ILE A 646 -35.63 10.36 -13.89
CA ILE A 646 -34.65 10.20 -14.98
C ILE A 646 -35.35 9.70 -16.25
N GLU A 647 -36.18 8.65 -16.15
CA GLU A 647 -36.96 8.14 -17.29
C GLU A 647 -37.85 9.21 -17.93
N ASN A 648 -38.49 10.05 -17.13
CA ASN A 648 -39.34 11.14 -17.62
C ASN A 648 -38.52 12.25 -18.29
N ALA A 649 -37.32 12.55 -17.78
CA ALA A 649 -36.41 13.51 -18.42
C ALA A 649 -35.96 13.03 -19.82
N TYR A 650 -35.65 11.73 -19.97
CA TYR A 650 -35.37 11.14 -21.28
C TYR A 650 -36.56 11.26 -22.25
N LYS A 651 -37.78 10.96 -21.78
CA LYS A 651 -39.00 11.12 -22.60
C LYS A 651 -39.22 12.57 -23.04
N ALA A 652 -38.98 13.55 -22.14
CA ALA A 652 -39.06 14.97 -22.47
C ALA A 652 -38.08 15.34 -23.60
N CYS A 653 -36.86 14.82 -23.55
CA CYS A 653 -35.84 14.96 -24.60
C CYS A 653 -36.15 14.21 -25.90
N GLY A 654 -37.26 13.45 -25.98
CA GLY A 654 -37.70 12.75 -27.21
C GLY A 654 -37.29 11.29 -27.31
N TRP A 655 -36.79 10.68 -26.22
CA TRP A 655 -36.46 9.26 -26.21
C TRP A 655 -37.69 8.37 -26.00
N ASN A 656 -37.76 7.30 -26.79
CA ASN A 656 -38.66 6.19 -26.54
C ASN A 656 -37.89 5.07 -25.82
N LEU A 657 -38.20 4.87 -24.53
CA LEU A 657 -37.51 3.91 -23.65
C LEU A 657 -37.75 2.44 -23.99
N ASN A 658 -38.73 2.13 -24.86
CA ASN A 658 -38.97 0.74 -25.27
C ASN A 658 -38.18 0.35 -26.52
N THR A 659 -37.85 1.33 -27.35
CA THR A 659 -37.07 1.11 -28.57
C THR A 659 -35.64 1.65 -28.48
N SER A 660 -35.28 2.32 -27.38
CA SER A 660 -34.01 3.04 -27.18
C SER A 660 -33.62 3.94 -28.35
N ARG A 661 -34.60 4.66 -28.89
CA ARG A 661 -34.41 5.59 -30.02
C ARG A 661 -34.92 6.98 -29.66
N CYS A 662 -34.16 8.00 -30.05
CA CYS A 662 -34.53 9.40 -29.91
C CYS A 662 -35.23 9.89 -31.19
N ALA A 663 -36.31 10.65 -31.04
CA ALA A 663 -36.99 11.29 -32.17
C ALA A 663 -36.16 12.49 -32.66
N GLY A 664 -35.49 12.33 -33.80
CA GLY A 664 -34.61 13.36 -34.38
C GLY A 664 -33.14 13.12 -34.00
N GLN A 665 -32.44 14.18 -33.57
CA GLN A 665 -31.06 14.07 -33.09
C GLN A 665 -31.00 13.47 -31.68
N ARG A 666 -29.89 12.78 -31.34
CA ARG A 666 -29.70 12.17 -30.01
C ARG A 666 -29.43 13.24 -28.96
N ILE A 667 -30.49 13.81 -28.41
CA ILE A 667 -30.42 14.83 -27.36
C ILE A 667 -30.57 14.15 -26.00
N PHE A 668 -29.61 14.34 -25.10
CA PHE A 668 -29.61 13.71 -23.78
C PHE A 668 -30.09 14.70 -22.71
N PRO A 669 -30.75 14.22 -21.63
CA PRO A 669 -31.09 15.05 -20.49
C PRO A 669 -29.86 15.68 -19.82
N THR A 670 -30.09 16.73 -19.04
CA THR A 670 -29.13 17.24 -18.05
C THR A 670 -29.70 17.09 -16.64
N VAL A 671 -28.88 17.38 -15.62
CA VAL A 671 -29.33 17.30 -14.21
C VAL A 671 -30.52 18.25 -13.96
N LYS A 672 -30.55 19.39 -14.66
CA LYS A 672 -31.66 20.36 -14.62
C LYS A 672 -32.97 19.75 -15.14
N ASP A 673 -32.92 18.97 -16.22
CA ASP A 673 -34.12 18.30 -16.76
C ASP A 673 -34.66 17.25 -15.76
N VAL A 674 -33.78 16.51 -15.09
CA VAL A 674 -34.16 15.54 -14.05
C VAL A 674 -34.76 16.23 -12.82
N LEU A 675 -34.22 17.37 -12.39
CA LEU A 675 -34.77 18.15 -11.29
C LEU A 675 -36.21 18.62 -11.60
N VAL A 676 -36.46 19.09 -12.82
CA VAL A 676 -37.81 19.49 -13.27
C VAL A 676 -38.74 18.28 -13.28
N ALA A 677 -38.32 17.16 -13.85
CA ALA A 677 -39.10 15.93 -13.89
C ALA A 677 -39.42 15.38 -12.49
N LEU A 678 -38.48 15.52 -11.54
CA LEU A 678 -38.67 15.15 -10.14
C LEU A 678 -39.74 16.02 -9.48
N LYS A 679 -39.66 17.34 -9.60
CA LYS A 679 -40.63 18.28 -9.03
C LYS A 679 -42.05 17.99 -9.54
N GLN A 680 -42.22 17.82 -10.84
CA GLN A 680 -43.50 17.44 -11.47
C GLN A 680 -44.04 16.11 -10.96
N LYS A 681 -43.17 15.09 -10.82
CA LYS A 681 -43.59 13.78 -10.33
C LYS A 681 -44.08 13.85 -8.87
N MET A 682 -43.43 14.65 -8.04
CA MET A 682 -43.78 14.80 -6.63
C MET A 682 -45.11 15.55 -6.45
N GLU A 683 -45.38 16.56 -7.27
CA GLU A 683 -46.69 17.22 -7.33
C GLU A 683 -47.81 16.23 -7.71
N ALA A 684 -47.56 15.36 -8.70
CA ALA A 684 -48.54 14.40 -9.22
C ALA A 684 -48.81 13.18 -8.30
N THR A 685 -47.96 12.89 -7.32
CA THR A 685 -48.10 11.69 -6.45
C THR A 685 -49.08 11.90 -5.30
N ALA A 686 -49.69 10.83 -4.77
CA ALA A 686 -50.62 10.87 -3.64
C ALA A 686 -49.94 10.63 -2.27
N PHE A 687 -48.64 10.91 -2.14
CA PHE A 687 -47.94 10.80 -0.84
C PHE A 687 -48.49 11.84 0.15
N SER A 688 -48.45 11.53 1.46
CA SER A 688 -48.80 12.52 2.50
C SER A 688 -47.85 13.71 2.47
N GLU A 689 -48.31 14.90 2.87
CA GLU A 689 -47.49 16.13 2.81
C GLU A 689 -46.18 16.02 3.59
N GLU A 690 -46.17 15.28 4.71
CA GLU A 690 -44.98 15.02 5.51
C GLU A 690 -43.96 14.14 4.77
N VAL A 691 -44.43 13.13 4.04
CA VAL A 691 -43.59 12.21 3.26
C VAL A 691 -43.10 12.88 1.97
N LYS A 692 -43.95 13.70 1.33
CA LYS A 692 -43.51 14.58 0.24
C LYS A 692 -42.46 15.56 0.74
N GLY A 693 -42.66 16.25 1.86
CA GLY A 693 -41.70 17.20 2.41
C GLY A 693 -40.33 16.58 2.69
N ASN A 694 -40.30 15.39 3.32
CA ASN A 694 -39.05 14.72 3.67
C ASN A 694 -38.29 14.16 2.45
N TYR A 695 -38.98 13.59 1.45
CA TYR A 695 -38.33 13.07 0.24
C TYR A 695 -37.98 14.17 -0.77
N VAL A 696 -38.86 15.17 -0.95
CA VAL A 696 -38.62 16.35 -1.82
C VAL A 696 -37.44 17.13 -1.28
N GLY A 697 -37.40 17.41 0.03
CA GLY A 697 -36.30 18.15 0.63
C GLY A 697 -34.94 17.48 0.42
N ALA A 698 -34.85 16.17 0.67
CA ALA A 698 -33.57 15.46 0.59
C ALA A 698 -33.03 15.27 -0.85
N LEU A 699 -33.88 14.85 -1.81
CA LEU A 699 -33.44 14.64 -3.20
C LEU A 699 -33.36 15.93 -4.00
N SER A 700 -34.32 16.86 -3.82
CA SER A 700 -34.31 18.12 -4.57
C SER A 700 -33.13 18.99 -4.16
N THR A 701 -32.80 19.09 -2.86
CA THR A 701 -31.62 19.86 -2.41
C THR A 701 -30.32 19.31 -2.99
N ARG A 702 -30.19 17.97 -3.11
CA ARG A 702 -29.00 17.32 -3.71
C ARG A 702 -28.93 17.55 -5.23
N LEU A 703 -30.05 17.50 -5.95
CA LEU A 703 -30.05 17.79 -7.38
C LEU A 703 -29.89 19.30 -7.67
N GLU A 704 -30.45 20.16 -6.83
CA GLU A 704 -30.27 21.61 -6.89
C GLU A 704 -28.82 22.01 -6.66
N SER A 705 -28.12 21.35 -5.73
CA SER A 705 -26.69 21.62 -5.53
C SER A 705 -25.83 21.23 -6.74
N LEU A 706 -26.24 20.24 -7.53
CA LEU A 706 -25.60 19.89 -8.80
C LEU A 706 -25.99 20.81 -9.96
N CYS A 707 -27.11 21.53 -9.85
CA CYS A 707 -27.58 22.51 -10.85
C CYS A 707 -27.03 23.93 -10.62
N ASN A 708 -26.27 24.16 -9.54
CA ASN A 708 -25.78 25.48 -9.13
C ASN A 708 -24.25 25.54 -9.11
N GLY A 709 -23.70 26.73 -9.33
CA GLY A 709 -22.25 26.98 -9.26
C GLY A 709 -21.45 26.13 -10.25
N ILE A 710 -20.23 25.75 -9.85
CA ILE A 710 -19.27 25.00 -10.67
C ILE A 710 -19.82 23.65 -11.16
N TYR A 711 -20.65 22.97 -10.36
CA TYR A 711 -21.19 21.66 -10.73
C TYR A 711 -22.20 21.75 -11.87
N ALA A 712 -22.90 22.88 -12.02
CA ALA A 712 -23.78 23.12 -13.15
C ALA A 712 -23.01 23.08 -14.48
N ASP A 713 -21.78 23.60 -14.46
CA ASP A 713 -20.90 23.65 -15.63
C ASP A 713 -20.28 22.28 -15.92
N ILE A 714 -19.88 21.56 -14.86
CA ILE A 714 -19.35 20.20 -14.97
C ILE A 714 -20.41 19.27 -15.54
N PHE A 715 -21.62 19.26 -14.98
CA PHE A 715 -22.72 18.41 -15.43
C PHE A 715 -23.59 19.05 -16.51
N SER A 716 -23.04 20.07 -17.19
CA SER A 716 -23.69 20.67 -18.36
C SER A 716 -23.68 19.70 -19.53
N GLY A 717 -24.49 19.96 -20.55
CA GLY A 717 -24.59 19.02 -21.66
C GLY A 717 -23.50 19.19 -22.74
N ALA A 718 -22.48 20.03 -22.54
CA ALA A 718 -21.37 20.21 -23.49
C ALA A 718 -20.25 19.20 -23.17
N ASP A 719 -20.42 17.96 -23.61
CA ASP A 719 -19.69 16.82 -23.08
C ASP A 719 -18.25 16.66 -23.63
N LEU A 720 -17.27 16.33 -22.77
CA LEU A 720 -15.93 15.93 -23.19
C LEU A 720 -16.02 14.54 -23.81
N GLY A 721 -15.87 14.44 -25.14
CA GLY A 721 -16.03 13.17 -25.85
C GLY A 721 -15.10 12.05 -25.35
N ASP A 722 -15.60 10.81 -25.37
CA ASP A 722 -14.93 9.62 -24.81
C ASP A 722 -13.48 9.42 -25.29
N ILE A 723 -13.20 9.72 -26.56
CA ILE A 723 -11.85 9.57 -27.14
C ILE A 723 -10.83 10.43 -26.38
N SER A 724 -11.19 11.67 -26.04
CA SER A 724 -10.30 12.58 -25.30
C SER A 724 -10.06 12.14 -23.86
N LEU A 725 -10.96 11.32 -23.30
CA LEU A 725 -10.87 10.82 -21.92
C LEU A 725 -10.14 9.48 -21.82
N PHE A 726 -10.30 8.59 -22.81
CA PHE A 726 -9.89 7.18 -22.69
C PHE A 726 -8.80 6.74 -23.68
N GLU A 727 -8.47 7.53 -24.70
CA GLU A 727 -7.40 7.21 -25.68
C GLU A 727 -6.15 8.10 -25.53
N GLU A 728 -6.16 9.05 -24.60
CA GLU A 728 -5.05 9.97 -24.32
C GLU A 728 -4.65 9.88 -22.84
N ASN A 729 -3.51 10.47 -22.45
CA ASN A 729 -3.16 10.56 -21.03
C ASN A 729 -3.93 11.72 -20.38
N VAL A 730 -4.72 11.43 -19.36
CA VAL A 730 -5.63 12.39 -18.75
C VAL A 730 -5.46 12.43 -17.23
N LEU A 731 -5.41 13.64 -16.68
CA LEU A 731 -5.46 13.90 -15.24
C LEU A 731 -6.75 14.61 -14.91
N ILE A 732 -7.54 14.03 -14.02
CA ILE A 732 -8.80 14.58 -13.53
C ILE A 732 -8.61 15.00 -12.07
N ASP A 733 -8.46 16.30 -11.86
CA ASP A 733 -8.27 16.92 -10.55
C ASP A 733 -9.60 17.31 -9.91
N LEU A 734 -10.02 16.51 -8.93
CA LEU A 734 -11.21 16.74 -8.11
C LEU A 734 -10.87 17.28 -6.71
N SER A 735 -9.62 17.69 -6.44
CA SER A 735 -9.17 18.21 -5.12
C SER A 735 -9.92 19.44 -4.62
N ARG A 736 -10.62 20.16 -5.52
CA ARG A 736 -11.44 21.33 -5.20
C ARG A 736 -12.94 21.06 -5.24
N ALA A 737 -13.35 19.80 -5.46
CA ALA A 737 -14.73 19.39 -5.28
C ALA A 737 -15.07 19.49 -3.78
N GLY A 738 -16.13 20.23 -3.45
CA GLY A 738 -16.50 20.56 -2.07
C GLY A 738 -17.12 19.40 -1.27
N SER A 739 -17.36 18.23 -1.87
CA SER A 739 -17.99 17.07 -1.20
C SER A 739 -17.40 15.75 -1.70
N PRO A 740 -17.05 14.80 -0.79
CA PRO A 740 -16.59 13.47 -1.17
C PRO A 740 -17.67 12.67 -1.90
N GLU A 741 -18.95 12.92 -1.63
CA GLU A 741 -20.08 12.30 -2.35
C GLU A 741 -20.10 12.73 -3.82
N VAL A 742 -19.85 14.01 -4.12
CA VAL A 742 -19.78 14.49 -5.51
C VAL A 742 -18.54 13.93 -6.21
N SER A 743 -17.39 13.86 -5.52
CA SER A 743 -16.19 13.20 -6.06
C SER A 743 -16.44 11.73 -6.38
N ALA A 744 -17.08 10.98 -5.49
CA ALA A 744 -17.48 9.60 -5.72
C ALA A 744 -18.44 9.47 -6.91
N MET A 745 -19.39 10.39 -7.05
CA MET A 745 -20.33 10.41 -8.16
C MET A 745 -19.61 10.66 -9.50
N ILE A 746 -18.71 11.64 -9.58
CA ILE A 746 -17.90 11.91 -10.79
C ILE A 746 -17.06 10.68 -11.15
N MET A 747 -16.38 10.08 -10.15
CA MET A 747 -15.63 8.84 -10.33
C MET A 747 -16.52 7.73 -10.91
N GLY A 748 -17.69 7.50 -10.32
CA GLY A 748 -18.63 6.47 -10.78
C GLY A 748 -19.14 6.71 -12.20
N ILE A 749 -19.47 7.95 -12.56
CA ILE A 749 -19.91 8.31 -13.92
C ILE A 749 -18.80 8.04 -14.94
N LEU A 750 -17.55 8.44 -14.65
CA LEU A 750 -16.40 8.16 -15.51
C LEU A 750 -16.17 6.65 -15.71
N LEU A 751 -16.35 5.85 -14.67
CA LEU A 751 -16.27 4.38 -14.76
C LEU A 751 -17.37 3.79 -15.65
N ILE A 752 -18.61 4.27 -15.53
CA ILE A 752 -19.72 3.83 -16.39
C ILE A 752 -19.39 4.17 -17.84
N ARG A 753 -18.94 5.40 -18.12
CA ARG A 753 -18.59 5.84 -19.47
C ARG A 753 -17.48 5.02 -20.08
N LEU A 754 -16.39 4.79 -19.33
CA LEU A 754 -15.29 3.95 -19.79
C LEU A 754 -15.79 2.54 -20.16
N ARG A 755 -16.62 1.95 -19.28
CA ARG A 755 -17.23 0.63 -19.53
C ARG A 755 -18.08 0.62 -20.79
N GLU A 756 -18.94 1.62 -20.98
CA GLU A 756 -19.84 1.72 -22.13
C GLU A 756 -19.08 1.95 -23.44
N TYR A 757 -18.06 2.80 -23.40
CA TYR A 757 -17.17 3.05 -24.53
C TYR A 757 -16.47 1.76 -24.97
N ARG A 758 -15.87 1.02 -24.02
CA ARG A 758 -15.15 -0.24 -24.32
C ARG A 758 -16.08 -1.37 -24.76
N MET A 759 -17.30 -1.44 -24.22
CA MET A 759 -18.32 -2.38 -24.68
C MET A 759 -18.71 -2.15 -26.15
N SER A 760 -18.76 -0.89 -26.61
CA SER A 760 -19.11 -0.56 -28.00
C SER A 760 -18.06 -1.01 -29.03
N GLU A 761 -16.81 -1.19 -28.63
CA GLU A 761 -15.75 -1.69 -29.52
C GLU A 761 -15.88 -3.20 -29.83
N GLY A 762 -16.66 -3.95 -29.02
CA GLY A 762 -17.11 -5.31 -29.30
C GLY A 762 -16.08 -6.44 -29.22
N ALA A 763 -14.79 -6.14 -29.00
CA ALA A 763 -13.73 -7.14 -28.94
C ALA A 763 -13.29 -7.45 -27.49
N LEU A 764 -13.12 -8.75 -27.20
CA LEU A 764 -12.81 -9.29 -25.86
C LEU A 764 -11.41 -9.90 -25.80
N ASN A 765 -10.87 -9.99 -24.59
CA ASN A 765 -9.53 -10.50 -24.25
C ASN A 765 -8.38 -9.69 -24.86
N HIS A 766 -8.47 -8.36 -24.79
CA HIS A 766 -7.40 -7.50 -25.24
C HIS A 766 -6.18 -7.54 -24.30
N PRO A 767 -4.96 -7.32 -24.84
CA PRO A 767 -3.81 -6.99 -24.02
C PRO A 767 -4.05 -5.68 -23.26
N LEU A 768 -3.19 -5.31 -22.32
CA LEU A 768 -3.31 -4.03 -21.62
C LEU A 768 -3.31 -2.88 -22.64
N ARG A 769 -4.38 -2.09 -22.64
CA ARG A 769 -4.61 -0.96 -23.55
C ARG A 769 -4.62 0.38 -22.84
N HIS A 770 -5.18 0.42 -21.63
CA HIS A 770 -5.35 1.65 -20.88
C HIS A 770 -5.33 1.35 -19.37
N VAL A 771 -4.90 2.32 -18.57
CA VAL A 771 -4.86 2.20 -17.10
C VAL A 771 -5.60 3.36 -16.43
N THR A 772 -6.59 3.04 -15.61
CA THR A 772 -7.28 4.02 -14.77
C THR A 772 -6.76 3.96 -13.34
N ILE A 773 -6.34 5.11 -12.79
CA ILE A 773 -5.89 5.25 -11.40
C ILE A 773 -7.01 5.88 -10.58
N LEU A 774 -7.45 5.18 -9.54
CA LEU A 774 -8.45 5.64 -8.56
C LEU A 774 -7.76 5.92 -7.22
N GLU A 775 -7.46 7.18 -6.94
CA GLU A 775 -7.00 7.63 -5.62
C GLU A 775 -8.18 7.78 -4.65
N GLU A 776 -7.94 7.48 -3.37
CA GLU A 776 -8.95 7.49 -2.30
C GLU A 776 -10.23 6.74 -2.70
N ALA A 777 -10.04 5.54 -3.26
CA ALA A 777 -11.11 4.74 -3.83
C ALA A 777 -12.21 4.38 -2.81
N HIS A 778 -11.94 4.44 -1.50
CA HIS A 778 -12.94 4.25 -0.45
C HIS A 778 -14.07 5.30 -0.49
N HIS A 779 -13.91 6.42 -1.19
CA HIS A 779 -15.01 7.35 -1.44
C HIS A 779 -16.12 6.70 -2.28
N LEU A 780 -15.77 5.88 -3.27
CA LEU A 780 -16.73 5.19 -4.14
C LEU A 780 -16.96 3.72 -3.74
N LEU A 781 -15.90 3.01 -3.35
CA LEU A 781 -15.89 1.57 -3.09
C LEU A 781 -15.93 1.24 -1.59
N ARG A 782 -16.71 2.01 -0.82
CA ARG A 782 -16.74 1.94 0.63
C ARG A 782 -17.35 0.62 1.13
N ARG A 783 -16.72 0.03 2.13
CA ARG A 783 -17.28 -1.08 2.91
C ARG A 783 -18.54 -0.64 3.64
N THR A 784 -19.62 -1.41 3.47
CA THR A 784 -20.87 -1.24 4.22
C THR A 784 -21.06 -2.37 5.21
N SER A 785 -21.69 -2.08 6.35
CA SER A 785 -21.99 -3.08 7.38
C SER A 785 -23.03 -4.08 6.86
N ALA A 786 -22.79 -5.38 7.04
CA ALA A 786 -23.80 -6.42 6.75
C ALA A 786 -24.98 -6.43 7.75
N ALA A 787 -24.98 -5.53 8.74
CA ALA A 787 -26.06 -5.39 9.70
C ALA A 787 -27.33 -4.91 8.98
N GLN A 788 -28.30 -5.81 8.82
CA GLN A 788 -29.65 -5.47 8.42
C GLN A 788 -30.24 -4.54 9.49
N THR A 789 -30.35 -3.25 9.20
CA THR A 789 -31.30 -2.40 9.92
C THR A 789 -32.70 -2.90 9.60
N GLU A 790 -33.51 -3.20 10.63
CA GLU A 790 -34.91 -3.59 10.50
C GLU A 790 -35.65 -2.55 9.63
N GLY A 791 -35.87 -2.88 8.35
CA GLY A 791 -36.62 -2.05 7.41
C GLY A 791 -35.98 -1.74 6.05
N GLY A 792 -34.75 -2.18 5.73
CA GLY A 792 -34.17 -1.95 4.39
C GLY A 792 -33.07 -2.92 3.98
N ALA A 793 -33.11 -3.40 2.73
CA ALA A 793 -31.97 -4.08 2.10
C ALA A 793 -30.76 -3.13 2.04
N ASN A 794 -29.54 -3.65 2.21
CA ASN A 794 -28.30 -2.87 2.11
C ASN A 794 -28.03 -2.46 0.63
N LEU A 795 -28.79 -1.48 0.14
CA LEU A 795 -28.74 -0.98 -1.24
C LEU A 795 -27.37 -0.43 -1.60
N MET A 796 -26.74 0.30 -0.68
CA MET A 796 -25.40 0.88 -0.89
C MET A 796 -24.35 -0.22 -1.04
N GLY A 797 -24.36 -1.23 -0.17
CA GLY A 797 -23.42 -2.36 -0.27
C GLY A 797 -23.56 -3.12 -1.58
N LYS A 798 -24.81 -3.36 -2.02
CA LYS A 798 -25.08 -4.01 -3.30
C LYS A 798 -24.60 -3.16 -4.49
N ALA A 799 -24.80 -1.85 -4.44
CA ALA A 799 -24.33 -0.93 -5.49
C ALA A 799 -22.79 -0.92 -5.57
N VAL A 800 -22.10 -0.88 -4.43
CA VAL A 800 -20.63 -0.97 -4.37
C VAL A 800 -20.12 -2.31 -4.93
N GLU A 801 -20.78 -3.42 -4.59
CA GLU A 801 -20.45 -4.74 -5.13
C GLU A 801 -20.63 -4.79 -6.65
N MET A 802 -21.72 -4.20 -7.18
CA MET A 802 -21.97 -4.10 -8.62
C MET A 802 -20.90 -3.28 -9.34
N ILE A 803 -20.45 -2.16 -8.77
CA ILE A 803 -19.35 -1.35 -9.32
C ILE A 803 -18.02 -2.12 -9.29
N SER A 804 -17.73 -2.83 -8.20
CA SER A 804 -16.51 -3.66 -8.08
C SER A 804 -16.49 -4.81 -9.10
N ASN A 805 -17.64 -5.45 -9.33
CA ASN A 805 -17.78 -6.47 -10.37
C ASN A 805 -17.64 -5.88 -11.77
N ALA A 806 -18.16 -4.68 -12.01
CA ALA A 806 -17.97 -3.97 -13.28
C ALA A 806 -16.48 -3.68 -13.54
N ILE A 807 -15.71 -3.29 -12.52
CA ILE A 807 -14.25 -3.12 -12.62
C ILE A 807 -13.59 -4.46 -12.97
N ALA A 808 -13.99 -5.57 -12.32
CA ALA A 808 -13.43 -6.89 -12.60
C ALA A 808 -13.69 -7.36 -14.04
N GLU A 809 -14.83 -6.99 -14.64
CA GLU A 809 -15.14 -7.27 -16.05
C GLU A 809 -14.25 -6.46 -17.02
N MET A 810 -13.80 -5.26 -16.62
CA MET A 810 -12.97 -4.37 -17.45
C MET A 810 -11.64 -4.99 -17.88
N ARG A 811 -11.15 -5.97 -17.10
CA ARG A 811 -9.98 -6.78 -17.48
C ARG A 811 -10.11 -7.38 -18.88
N SER A 812 -11.31 -7.80 -19.29
CA SER A 812 -11.53 -8.45 -20.59
C SER A 812 -11.35 -7.47 -21.75
N TYR A 813 -11.55 -6.17 -21.53
CA TYR A 813 -11.38 -5.12 -22.54
C TYR A 813 -9.94 -4.58 -22.58
N GLY A 814 -9.06 -5.06 -21.72
CA GLY A 814 -7.67 -4.59 -21.64
C GLY A 814 -7.49 -3.35 -20.75
N ASP A 815 -8.48 -3.00 -19.93
CA ASP A 815 -8.41 -1.87 -19.00
C ASP A 815 -7.91 -2.31 -17.62
N GLY A 816 -6.72 -1.85 -17.26
CA GLY A 816 -6.15 -2.01 -15.93
C GLY A 816 -6.67 -0.96 -14.96
N PHE A 817 -6.86 -1.34 -13.70
CA PHE A 817 -7.22 -0.40 -12.64
C PHE A 817 -6.13 -0.40 -11.58
N ILE A 818 -5.63 0.77 -11.20
CA ILE A 818 -4.76 0.95 -10.03
C ILE A 818 -5.61 1.62 -8.96
N ILE A 819 -5.92 0.88 -7.90
CA ILE A 819 -6.76 1.32 -6.80
C ILE A 819 -5.84 1.65 -5.63
N ALA A 820 -5.79 2.94 -5.27
CA ALA A 820 -4.85 3.47 -4.29
C ALA A 820 -5.60 4.01 -3.06
N ASP A 821 -5.28 3.48 -1.88
CA ASP A 821 -5.97 3.87 -0.64
C ASP A 821 -5.04 3.86 0.59
N GLN A 822 -5.40 4.64 1.61
CA GLN A 822 -4.64 4.73 2.86
C GLN A 822 -5.05 3.65 3.86
N SER A 823 -6.32 3.23 3.83
CA SER A 823 -6.91 2.32 4.81
C SER A 823 -7.70 1.21 4.10
N PRO A 824 -7.03 0.07 3.78
CA PRO A 824 -7.66 -1.07 3.14
C PRO A 824 -8.96 -1.56 3.81
N GLY A 825 -9.08 -1.45 5.13
CA GLY A 825 -10.27 -1.84 5.89
C GLY A 825 -11.54 -1.05 5.58
N LEU A 826 -11.42 0.16 5.00
CA LEU A 826 -12.54 0.99 4.54
C LEU A 826 -13.10 0.55 3.19
N LEU A 827 -12.36 -0.26 2.43
CA LEU A 827 -12.75 -0.74 1.11
C LEU A 827 -13.57 -2.02 1.18
N ASP A 828 -14.45 -2.20 0.19
CA ASP A 828 -15.18 -3.46 0.05
C ASP A 828 -14.20 -4.64 -0.21
N PRO A 829 -14.35 -5.79 0.47
CA PRO A 829 -13.46 -6.94 0.30
C PRO A 829 -13.36 -7.48 -1.13
N SER A 830 -14.37 -7.25 -1.97
CA SER A 830 -14.33 -7.65 -3.39
C SER A 830 -13.19 -6.96 -4.16
N VAL A 831 -12.86 -5.71 -3.82
CA VAL A 831 -11.79 -4.93 -4.46
C VAL A 831 -10.43 -5.58 -4.24
N LEU A 832 -10.16 -5.98 -3.01
CA LEU A 832 -8.91 -6.63 -2.61
C LEU A 832 -8.77 -8.02 -3.23
N ARG A 833 -9.88 -8.74 -3.37
CA ARG A 833 -9.90 -10.07 -3.99
C ARG A 833 -9.73 -10.03 -5.51
N ASN A 834 -10.25 -9.00 -6.17
CA ASN A 834 -10.24 -8.87 -7.63
C ASN A 834 -8.96 -8.24 -8.20
N THR A 835 -8.04 -7.77 -7.35
CA THR A 835 -6.75 -7.19 -7.76
C THR A 835 -5.64 -8.24 -7.71
N ASN A 836 -4.91 -8.44 -8.80
CA ASN A 836 -3.85 -9.46 -8.87
C ASN A 836 -2.48 -8.95 -8.43
N THR A 837 -2.18 -7.67 -8.67
CA THR A 837 -0.93 -7.06 -8.21
C THR A 837 -1.22 -6.30 -6.93
N LYS A 838 -0.39 -6.48 -5.90
CA LYS A 838 -0.49 -5.75 -4.63
C LYS A 838 0.84 -5.11 -4.28
N ILE A 839 0.78 -3.83 -3.95
CA ILE A 839 1.93 -3.04 -3.48
C ILE A 839 1.52 -2.44 -2.14
N ILE A 840 2.13 -2.94 -1.06
CA ILE A 840 1.76 -2.60 0.30
C ILE A 840 2.93 -1.85 0.94
N LEU A 841 2.76 -0.55 1.15
CA LEU A 841 3.68 0.28 1.91
C LEU A 841 3.34 0.20 3.41
N ARG A 842 3.97 1.07 4.22
CA ARG A 842 3.76 1.09 5.67
C ARG A 842 2.29 1.29 6.05
N LEU A 843 1.74 0.28 6.75
CA LEU A 843 0.41 0.29 7.38
C LEU A 843 0.56 0.02 8.90
N PRO A 844 0.17 0.95 9.78
CA PRO A 844 0.33 0.79 11.23
C PRO A 844 -0.78 -0.05 11.86
N GLU A 845 -2.00 -0.01 11.32
CA GLU A 845 -3.17 -0.67 11.89
C GLU A 845 -3.09 -2.20 11.75
N GLY A 846 -3.41 -2.93 12.82
CA GLY A 846 -3.37 -4.40 12.83
C GLY A 846 -4.35 -5.04 11.84
N GLY A 847 -5.60 -4.60 11.87
CA GLY A 847 -6.65 -5.13 10.99
C GLY A 847 -6.36 -4.92 9.50
N ASP A 848 -5.86 -3.74 9.14
CA ASP A 848 -5.44 -3.44 7.76
C ASP A 848 -4.30 -4.36 7.29
N ARG A 849 -3.28 -4.56 8.15
CA ARG A 849 -2.14 -5.43 7.84
C ARG A 849 -2.56 -6.90 7.65
N GLU A 850 -3.40 -7.42 8.52
CA GLU A 850 -3.92 -8.79 8.41
C GLU A 850 -4.72 -8.96 7.12
N LEU A 851 -5.66 -8.03 6.85
CA LEU A 851 -6.51 -8.08 5.68
C LEU A 851 -5.72 -8.02 4.36
N VAL A 852 -4.66 -7.21 4.25
CA VAL A 852 -3.80 -7.22 3.04
C VAL A 852 -2.83 -8.41 3.02
N GLY A 853 -2.29 -8.81 4.18
CA GLY A 853 -1.35 -9.92 4.31
C GLY A 853 -1.97 -11.25 3.90
N ASP A 854 -3.21 -11.51 4.32
CA ASP A 854 -3.96 -12.72 3.99
C ASP A 854 -4.19 -12.88 2.48
N THR A 855 -4.35 -11.76 1.76
CA THR A 855 -4.60 -11.79 0.31
C THR A 855 -3.38 -12.14 -0.54
N ILE A 856 -2.17 -12.09 0.03
CA ILE A 856 -0.91 -12.42 -0.65
C ILE A 856 -0.12 -13.52 0.06
N GLY A 857 -0.72 -14.16 1.08
CA GLY A 857 -0.13 -15.28 1.80
C GLY A 857 1.06 -14.93 2.69
N LEU A 858 1.06 -13.74 3.31
CA LEU A 858 2.11 -13.39 4.29
C LEU A 858 2.00 -14.23 5.56
N THR A 859 3.15 -14.58 6.12
CA THR A 859 3.23 -15.15 7.48
C THR A 859 2.95 -14.06 8.51
N GLY A 860 2.50 -14.42 9.72
CA GLY A 860 2.24 -13.44 10.79
C GLY A 860 3.43 -12.53 11.13
N LYS A 861 4.67 -12.98 10.91
CA LYS A 861 5.89 -12.17 11.08
C LYS A 861 6.07 -11.16 9.95
N GLN A 862 5.86 -11.57 8.70
CA GLN A 862 5.89 -10.68 7.54
C GLN A 862 4.77 -9.64 7.64
N THR A 863 3.58 -10.04 8.08
CA THR A 863 2.47 -9.13 8.37
C THR A 863 2.86 -8.12 9.45
N PHE A 864 3.56 -8.56 10.51
CA PHE A 864 4.05 -7.65 11.53
C PHE A 864 5.05 -6.62 10.96
N GLU A 865 5.92 -7.04 10.04
CA GLU A 865 6.94 -6.20 9.40
C GLU A 865 6.36 -4.99 8.65
N ILE A 866 5.13 -5.09 8.10
CA ILE A 866 4.49 -4.02 7.33
C ILE A 866 4.42 -2.70 8.13
N SER A 867 4.25 -2.73 9.45
CA SER A 867 4.18 -1.51 10.26
C SER A 867 5.53 -0.82 10.47
N ARG A 868 6.63 -1.54 10.22
CA ARG A 868 8.02 -1.10 10.43
C ARG A 868 8.73 -0.69 9.13
N LEU A 869 8.09 -0.86 7.98
CA LEU A 869 8.67 -0.49 6.69
C LEU A 869 9.08 0.99 6.66
N LYS A 870 10.31 1.23 6.17
CA LYS A 870 10.82 2.58 5.92
C LYS A 870 10.07 3.21 4.75
N THR A 871 10.02 4.54 4.69
CA THR A 871 9.42 5.26 3.55
C THR A 871 10.09 4.83 2.24
N GLY A 872 9.27 4.52 1.23
CA GLY A 872 9.73 4.01 -0.07
C GLY A 872 10.00 2.50 -0.11
N VAL A 873 9.98 1.80 1.03
CA VAL A 873 10.03 0.32 1.06
C VAL A 873 8.60 -0.22 1.08
N CYS A 874 8.34 -1.22 0.25
CA CYS A 874 7.03 -1.84 0.12
C CYS A 874 7.12 -3.35 -0.07
N VAL A 875 6.07 -4.07 0.31
CA VAL A 875 5.85 -5.46 -0.05
C VAL A 875 5.18 -5.49 -1.41
N ILE A 876 5.76 -6.21 -2.36
CA ILE A 876 5.20 -6.39 -3.70
C ILE A 876 4.90 -7.86 -3.92
N TYR A 877 3.69 -8.12 -4.42
CA TYR A 877 3.30 -9.42 -4.94
C TYR A 877 2.51 -9.22 -6.23
N GLN A 878 2.85 -9.99 -7.25
CA GLN A 878 2.05 -10.08 -8.47
C GLN A 878 1.68 -11.54 -8.68
N LYS A 879 0.50 -11.78 -9.26
CA LYS A 879 0.02 -13.13 -9.56
C LYS A 879 1.10 -13.96 -10.26
N ASP A 880 1.18 -15.23 -9.89
CA ASP A 880 2.15 -16.24 -10.34
C ASP A 880 3.57 -16.10 -9.76
N TRP A 881 3.82 -15.13 -8.88
CA TRP A 881 5.02 -15.11 -8.05
C TRP A 881 4.93 -16.23 -7.00
N LEU A 882 6.07 -16.84 -6.66
CA LEU A 882 6.12 -17.88 -5.62
C LEU A 882 5.87 -17.30 -4.22
N GLU A 883 6.41 -16.12 -3.96
CA GLU A 883 6.35 -15.43 -2.68
C GLU A 883 6.40 -13.91 -2.88
N ALA A 884 5.98 -13.15 -1.86
CA ALA A 884 6.08 -11.71 -1.86
C ALA A 884 7.52 -11.25 -1.56
N VAL A 885 7.94 -10.14 -2.17
CA VAL A 885 9.28 -9.56 -1.99
C VAL A 885 9.19 -8.18 -1.36
N LEU A 886 10.24 -7.77 -0.63
CA LEU A 886 10.40 -6.38 -0.22
C LEU A 886 11.15 -5.61 -1.31
N CYS A 887 10.64 -4.45 -1.68
CA CYS A 887 11.19 -3.60 -2.72
C CYS A 887 11.41 -2.19 -2.18
N LEU A 888 12.62 -1.65 -2.35
CA LEU A 888 12.88 -0.22 -2.27
C LEU A 888 12.55 0.38 -3.63
N VAL A 889 11.52 1.22 -3.68
CA VAL A 889 10.97 1.80 -4.92
C VAL A 889 11.90 2.90 -5.41
N ASP A 890 12.19 2.89 -6.72
CA ASP A 890 12.98 3.94 -7.36
C ASP A 890 12.22 5.29 -7.24
N ARG A 891 12.96 6.37 -6.99
CA ARG A 891 12.35 7.71 -6.96
C ARG A 891 11.93 8.10 -8.38
N ALA A 892 10.71 8.59 -8.54
CA ALA A 892 10.25 9.13 -9.81
C ALA A 892 11.16 10.30 -10.27
N THR A 893 11.38 10.39 -11.58
CA THR A 893 12.30 11.35 -12.20
C THR A 893 11.71 12.74 -12.36
N HIS A 894 10.38 12.85 -12.43
CA HIS A 894 9.68 14.13 -12.57
C HIS A 894 9.83 15.00 -11.32
N ASN A 895 10.08 16.30 -11.53
CA ASN A 895 10.10 17.29 -10.46
C ASN A 895 8.70 17.84 -10.23
N GLU A 896 8.36 18.05 -8.96
CA GLU A 896 7.10 18.69 -8.59
C GLU A 896 7.23 20.20 -8.76
N GLU A 897 6.46 20.77 -9.68
CA GLU A 897 6.42 22.21 -9.90
C GLU A 897 4.97 22.68 -10.18
N LEU A 898 4.61 23.88 -9.74
CA LEU A 898 3.21 24.35 -9.83
C LEU A 898 2.69 24.33 -11.27
N TYR A 899 1.55 23.67 -11.48
CA TYR A 899 0.86 23.67 -12.77
C TYR A 899 0.36 25.07 -13.12
N CYS A 900 0.60 25.49 -14.36
CA CYS A 900 0.08 26.73 -14.92
C CYS A 900 -0.88 26.37 -16.05
N MET A 901 -2.12 26.84 -15.96
CA MET A 901 -3.11 26.60 -16.98
C MET A 901 -2.69 27.33 -18.28
N PRO A 902 -2.70 26.65 -19.44
CA PRO A 902 -2.56 27.35 -20.71
C PRO A 902 -3.74 28.31 -20.92
N GLU A 903 -3.48 29.51 -21.44
CA GLU A 903 -4.52 30.47 -21.85
C GLU A 903 -5.32 29.84 -23.00
N LEU A 904 -6.46 29.23 -22.67
CA LEU A 904 -7.43 28.72 -23.63
C LEU A 904 -8.62 29.70 -23.68
N PRO A 905 -9.08 30.12 -24.87
CA PRO A 905 -10.30 30.90 -24.98
C PRO A 905 -11.48 30.11 -24.43
N ASP A 906 -12.40 30.77 -23.73
CA ASP A 906 -13.63 30.15 -23.23
C ASP A 906 -14.55 29.83 -24.43
N ASP A 907 -14.37 28.64 -24.99
CA ASP A 907 -15.09 28.15 -26.16
C ASP A 907 -16.61 28.20 -25.95
N GLU A 908 -17.10 28.13 -24.71
CA GLU A 908 -18.52 28.12 -24.42
C GLU A 908 -19.13 29.52 -24.48
N GLU A 909 -18.47 30.53 -23.92
CA GLU A 909 -18.90 31.92 -24.06
C GLU A 909 -18.90 32.36 -25.53
N LEU A 910 -17.87 31.96 -26.28
CA LEU A 910 -17.79 32.20 -27.72
C LEU A 910 -18.94 31.51 -28.48
N ARG A 911 -19.26 30.26 -28.13
CA ARG A 911 -20.41 29.52 -28.71
C ARG A 911 -21.74 30.18 -28.38
N ARG A 912 -21.95 30.60 -27.13
CA ARG A 912 -23.18 31.31 -26.69
C ARG A 912 -23.34 32.62 -27.46
N GLY A 913 -22.25 33.40 -27.60
CA GLY A 913 -22.25 34.64 -28.39
C GLY A 913 -22.66 34.41 -29.84
N LYS A 914 -22.04 33.43 -30.51
CA LYS A 914 -22.40 33.04 -31.89
C LYS A 914 -23.86 32.57 -32.02
N LEU A 915 -24.36 31.83 -31.04
CA LEU A 915 -25.73 31.32 -31.04
C LEU A 915 -26.76 32.45 -30.86
N ILE A 916 -26.46 33.45 -30.02
CA ILE A 916 -27.31 34.64 -29.84
C ILE A 916 -27.32 35.51 -31.09
N GLN A 917 -26.16 35.74 -31.70
CA GLN A 917 -26.07 36.44 -32.99
C GLN A 917 -26.89 35.73 -34.07
N ALA A 918 -26.82 34.40 -34.13
CA ALA A 918 -27.63 33.63 -35.07
C ALA A 918 -29.14 33.76 -34.80
N LEU A 919 -29.58 33.76 -33.55
CA LEU A 919 -30.99 33.95 -33.17
C LEU A 919 -31.46 35.39 -33.44
N LEU A 920 -30.61 36.40 -33.24
CA LEU A 920 -30.87 37.80 -33.59
C LEU A 920 -31.14 37.93 -35.10
N HIS A 921 -30.28 37.35 -35.94
CA HIS A 921 -30.46 37.37 -37.39
C HIS A 921 -31.73 36.63 -37.85
N LEU A 922 -32.07 35.50 -37.22
CA LEU A 922 -33.32 34.77 -37.50
C LEU A 922 -34.58 35.55 -37.08
N ALA A 923 -34.47 36.44 -36.08
CA ALA A 923 -35.58 37.24 -35.58
C ALA A 923 -35.79 38.57 -36.33
N THR A 924 -34.76 39.10 -37.00
CA THR A 924 -34.75 40.46 -37.59
C THR A 924 -34.77 40.49 -39.13
N ASP A 925 -34.97 39.34 -39.79
CA ASP A 925 -35.11 39.22 -41.25
C ASP A 925 -33.93 39.81 -42.07
N ALA A 926 -32.74 39.89 -41.48
CA ALA A 926 -31.52 40.30 -42.17
C ALA A 926 -31.03 39.15 -43.09
N ASN A 927 -31.17 39.33 -44.40
CA ASN A 927 -30.90 38.36 -45.48
C ASN A 927 -29.45 37.78 -45.57
N GLN A 928 -28.62 37.88 -44.54
CA GLN A 928 -27.26 37.32 -44.49
C GLN A 928 -26.92 36.82 -43.09
N THR A 929 -27.24 35.56 -42.78
CA THR A 929 -26.57 34.85 -41.68
C THR A 929 -25.18 34.42 -42.16
N SER A 930 -24.11 34.81 -41.46
CA SER A 930 -22.74 34.35 -41.71
C SER A 930 -22.51 32.87 -41.35
N ILE A 931 -23.46 32.24 -40.64
CA ILE A 931 -23.37 30.88 -40.09
C ILE A 931 -24.26 29.92 -40.90
N SER A 932 -23.73 28.76 -41.27
CA SER A 932 -24.48 27.74 -42.02
C SER A 932 -25.52 27.02 -41.13
N HIS A 933 -26.61 26.51 -41.71
CA HIS A 933 -27.63 25.76 -40.95
C HIS A 933 -27.04 24.53 -40.22
N THR A 934 -26.05 23.86 -40.83
CA THR A 934 -25.33 22.74 -40.21
C THR A 934 -24.48 23.15 -39.02
N GLU A 935 -23.82 24.30 -39.11
CA GLU A 935 -23.01 24.87 -38.03
C GLU A 935 -23.89 25.38 -36.87
N LEU A 936 -25.06 25.93 -37.17
CA LEU A 936 -26.07 26.31 -36.18
C LEU A 936 -26.59 25.11 -35.37
N ILE A 937 -26.88 24.01 -36.06
CA ILE A 937 -27.28 22.74 -35.42
C ILE A 937 -26.15 22.23 -34.52
N ASP A 938 -24.92 22.28 -34.99
CA ASP A 938 -23.74 21.83 -34.25
C ASP A 938 -23.48 22.67 -32.98
N LEU A 939 -23.63 23.99 -33.09
CA LEU A 939 -23.58 24.93 -31.97
C LEU A 939 -24.65 24.63 -30.91
N VAL A 940 -25.88 24.31 -31.33
CA VAL A 940 -26.97 23.95 -30.41
C VAL A 940 -26.68 22.62 -29.71
N LEU A 941 -26.21 21.60 -30.43
CA LEU A 941 -25.90 20.28 -29.88
C LEU A 941 -24.80 20.31 -28.82
N HIS A 942 -23.77 21.13 -29.02
CA HIS A 942 -22.59 21.23 -28.14
C HIS A 942 -22.63 22.40 -27.13
N SER A 943 -23.78 23.06 -26.99
CA SER A 943 -24.01 24.13 -26.00
C SER A 943 -24.24 23.58 -24.58
N ALA A 944 -24.02 24.32 -23.50
CA ALA A 944 -24.33 23.82 -22.13
C ALA A 944 -25.85 23.76 -21.78
N MET A 945 -26.75 23.94 -22.76
CA MET A 945 -28.20 24.01 -22.52
C MET A 945 -28.82 22.67 -22.08
N SER A 946 -29.99 22.74 -21.43
CA SER A 946 -30.78 21.56 -21.08
C SER A 946 -31.29 20.83 -22.33
N GLY A 947 -31.50 19.53 -22.23
CA GLY A 947 -31.92 18.70 -23.37
C GLY A 947 -33.28 19.12 -23.94
N ASP A 948 -34.23 19.47 -23.07
CA ASP A 948 -35.53 19.99 -23.50
C ASP A 948 -35.39 21.33 -24.26
N CYS A 949 -34.52 22.22 -23.78
CA CYS A 949 -34.24 23.50 -24.44
C CYS A 949 -33.62 23.31 -25.83
N ARG A 950 -32.60 22.44 -25.96
CA ARG A 950 -32.00 22.10 -27.27
C ARG A 950 -33.01 21.53 -28.25
N LYS A 951 -33.89 20.65 -27.78
CA LYS A 951 -34.96 20.07 -28.60
C LYS A 951 -35.93 21.15 -29.08
N LYS A 952 -36.35 22.06 -28.21
CA LYS A 952 -37.18 23.21 -28.59
C LYS A 952 -36.48 24.10 -29.60
N LEU A 953 -35.20 24.41 -29.41
CA LEU A 953 -34.38 25.18 -30.35
C LEU A 953 -34.28 24.50 -31.71
N LEU A 954 -33.90 23.21 -31.76
CA LEU A 954 -33.78 22.48 -33.03
C LEU A 954 -35.11 22.37 -33.78
N ASN A 955 -36.22 22.13 -33.08
CA ASN A 955 -37.55 22.14 -33.69
C ASN A 955 -37.96 23.54 -34.20
N THR A 956 -37.46 24.60 -33.56
CA THR A 956 -37.80 25.98 -33.93
C THR A 956 -36.92 26.51 -35.07
N ILE A 957 -35.63 26.16 -35.09
CA ILE A 957 -34.68 26.47 -36.19
C ILE A 957 -35.13 25.79 -37.50
N ALA A 958 -35.82 24.65 -37.41
CA ALA A 958 -36.40 23.97 -38.58
C ALA A 958 -37.58 24.72 -39.24
N LEU A 959 -38.10 25.79 -38.62
CA LEU A 959 -39.21 26.59 -39.18
C LEU A 959 -38.67 27.75 -40.03
N PRO A 960 -39.29 28.06 -41.19
CA PRO A 960 -38.83 29.12 -42.10
C PRO A 960 -39.05 30.55 -41.58
N ARG A 961 -39.88 30.75 -40.54
CA ARG A 961 -40.09 32.04 -39.85
C ARG A 961 -40.24 31.82 -38.35
N MET A 962 -39.57 32.65 -37.55
CA MET A 962 -39.55 32.53 -36.09
C MET A 962 -40.29 33.71 -35.46
N SER A 963 -41.34 33.43 -34.65
CA SER A 963 -42.07 34.48 -33.95
C SER A 963 -41.27 35.02 -32.77
N TRP A 964 -41.37 36.32 -32.50
CA TRP A 964 -40.70 36.96 -31.36
C TRP A 964 -41.09 36.33 -30.01
N SER A 965 -42.34 35.88 -29.89
CA SER A 965 -42.85 35.18 -28.70
C SER A 965 -42.05 33.91 -28.39
N LYS A 966 -41.61 33.18 -29.41
CA LYS A 966 -40.77 31.97 -29.28
C LYS A 966 -39.29 32.33 -29.15
N CYS A 967 -38.79 33.31 -29.91
CA CYS A 967 -37.41 33.80 -29.77
C CYS A 967 -37.12 34.27 -28.36
N SER A 968 -37.97 35.15 -27.82
CA SER A 968 -37.79 35.71 -26.48
C SER A 968 -37.75 34.63 -25.41
N GLN A 969 -38.60 33.60 -25.51
CA GLN A 969 -38.60 32.49 -24.56
C GLN A 969 -37.30 31.68 -24.61
N LEU A 970 -36.78 31.42 -25.82
CA LEU A 970 -35.53 30.67 -25.99
C LEU A 970 -34.32 31.47 -25.50
N ILE A 971 -34.28 32.78 -25.76
CA ILE A 971 -33.21 33.66 -25.28
C ILE A 971 -33.20 33.69 -23.75
N THR A 972 -34.37 33.77 -23.11
CA THR A 972 -34.46 33.71 -21.65
C THR A 972 -34.02 32.37 -21.06
N ASP A 973 -34.11 31.28 -21.82
CA ASP A 973 -33.60 29.97 -21.42
C ASP A 973 -32.08 29.84 -21.62
N ILE A 974 -31.49 30.57 -22.59
CA ILE A 974 -30.06 30.57 -22.92
C ILE A 974 -29.25 31.43 -21.95
N ILE A 975 -29.70 32.66 -21.68
CA ILE A 975 -29.09 33.57 -20.70
C ILE A 975 -30.15 33.91 -19.67
N PRO A 976 -30.15 33.34 -18.47
CA PRO A 976 -31.07 33.79 -17.42
C PRO A 976 -30.58 35.12 -16.83
N LEU A 977 -31.32 36.22 -17.04
CA LEU A 977 -31.05 37.51 -16.41
C LEU A 977 -31.89 37.75 -15.15
N THR A 978 -31.22 38.27 -14.13
CA THR A 978 -31.87 38.89 -12.97
C THR A 978 -32.11 40.35 -13.30
N LEU A 979 -33.36 40.68 -13.61
CA LEU A 979 -33.80 42.06 -13.79
C LEU A 979 -34.49 42.56 -12.51
N GLU A 980 -34.32 43.83 -12.16
CA GLU A 980 -35.15 44.53 -11.17
C GLU A 980 -35.95 45.63 -11.87
N LEU A 981 -37.13 45.99 -11.37
CA LEU A 981 -37.90 47.09 -11.97
C LEU A 981 -37.17 48.42 -11.72
N PRO A 982 -36.95 49.27 -12.75
CA PRO A 982 -36.38 50.59 -12.53
C PRO A 982 -37.30 51.45 -11.65
N ILE A 983 -36.71 52.16 -10.68
CA ILE A 983 -37.42 52.94 -9.65
C ILE A 983 -38.24 54.10 -10.28
N HIS A 984 -37.82 54.58 -11.46
CA HIS A 984 -38.46 55.67 -12.19
C HIS A 984 -38.59 55.34 -13.69
N SER A 985 -39.68 55.78 -14.31
CA SER A 985 -40.02 55.53 -15.73
C SER A 985 -39.46 56.56 -16.71
N ASP A 986 -38.52 57.40 -16.29
CA ASP A 986 -37.94 58.46 -17.12
C ASP A 986 -36.76 57.92 -17.94
N ASP A 987 -36.52 58.49 -19.13
CA ASP A 987 -35.51 57.99 -20.10
C ASP A 987 -34.08 57.89 -19.50
N ALA A 988 -33.72 58.78 -18.58
CA ALA A 988 -32.41 58.72 -17.91
C ALA A 988 -32.28 57.52 -16.96
N ALA A 989 -33.35 57.22 -16.20
CA ALA A 989 -33.38 56.11 -15.26
C ALA A 989 -33.41 54.75 -15.96
N ILE A 990 -34.06 54.65 -17.13
CA ILE A 990 -34.07 53.42 -17.94
C ILE A 990 -32.69 53.14 -18.55
N ASN A 991 -31.94 54.18 -18.96
CA ASN A 991 -30.58 54.01 -19.47
C ASN A 991 -29.58 53.66 -18.36
N GLU A 992 -29.72 54.27 -17.18
CA GLU A 992 -28.94 53.91 -15.99
C GLU A 992 -29.21 52.47 -15.58
N TRP A 993 -30.49 52.06 -15.53
CA TRP A 993 -30.91 50.68 -15.31
C TRP A 993 -30.36 49.70 -16.34
N TYR A 994 -30.34 50.08 -17.62
CA TYR A 994 -29.79 49.25 -18.70
C TYR A 994 -28.29 48.99 -18.50
N ASN A 995 -27.52 50.04 -18.17
CA ASN A 995 -26.09 49.92 -17.90
C ASN A 995 -25.81 49.12 -16.60
N GLU A 996 -26.58 49.37 -15.54
CA GLU A 996 -26.51 48.61 -14.29
C GLU A 996 -26.86 47.13 -14.52
N THR A 997 -27.83 46.84 -15.39
CA THR A 997 -28.18 45.46 -15.78
C THR A 997 -27.03 44.77 -16.50
N ILE A 998 -26.30 45.48 -17.38
CA ILE A 998 -25.12 44.96 -18.09
C ILE A 998 -24.00 44.66 -17.09
N GLU A 999 -23.69 45.59 -16.18
CA GLU A 999 -22.63 45.43 -15.18
C GLU A 999 -22.97 44.31 -14.19
N THR A 1000 -24.19 44.27 -13.68
CA THR A 1000 -24.64 43.28 -12.66
C THR A 1000 -24.66 41.86 -13.20
N ASN A 1001 -25.00 41.69 -14.49
CA ASN A 1001 -25.08 40.38 -15.13
C ASN A 1001 -23.83 40.05 -16.01
N GLU A 1002 -22.78 40.88 -15.96
CA GLU A 1002 -21.51 40.72 -16.70
C GLU A 1002 -21.68 40.47 -18.22
N LEU A 1003 -22.65 41.12 -18.87
CA LEU A 1003 -23.05 40.84 -20.27
C LEU A 1003 -22.01 41.28 -21.34
N ASP A 1004 -21.03 42.11 -20.99
CA ASP A 1004 -20.08 42.74 -21.93
C ASP A 1004 -18.92 41.85 -22.40
N ARG A 1005 -18.79 40.61 -21.90
CA ARG A 1005 -17.53 39.85 -22.08
C ARG A 1005 -17.28 39.32 -23.49
N ASN A 1006 -18.30 39.09 -24.33
CA ASN A 1006 -18.14 38.53 -25.68
C ASN A 1006 -19.35 38.77 -26.63
N LEU A 1007 -20.27 39.67 -26.29
CA LEU A 1007 -21.46 40.02 -27.09
C LEU A 1007 -21.32 41.44 -27.66
N ASP A 1008 -21.76 41.63 -28.90
CA ASP A 1008 -21.88 42.96 -29.49
C ASP A 1008 -23.09 43.72 -28.93
N GLU A 1009 -23.05 45.06 -28.96
CA GLU A 1009 -24.07 45.93 -28.35
C GLU A 1009 -25.50 45.61 -28.84
N GLU A 1010 -25.65 45.21 -30.11
CA GLU A 1010 -26.94 44.79 -30.68
C GLU A 1010 -27.46 43.49 -30.04
N SER A 1011 -26.59 42.49 -29.85
CA SER A 1011 -26.93 41.25 -29.15
C SER A 1011 -27.26 41.47 -27.68
N ILE A 1012 -26.57 42.38 -26.98
CA ILE A 1012 -26.87 42.72 -25.58
C ILE A 1012 -28.26 43.37 -25.48
N ARG A 1013 -28.57 44.33 -26.36
CA ARG A 1013 -29.92 44.92 -26.43
C ARG A 1013 -30.99 43.88 -26.71
N PHE A 1014 -30.73 42.94 -27.61
CA PHE A 1014 -31.64 41.84 -27.95
C PHE A 1014 -31.94 40.91 -26.77
N VAL A 1015 -30.92 40.55 -25.99
CA VAL A 1015 -31.09 39.73 -24.77
C VAL A 1015 -31.94 40.48 -23.74
N VAL A 1016 -31.61 41.74 -23.43
CA VAL A 1016 -32.39 42.54 -22.46
C VAL A 1016 -33.85 42.71 -22.91
N ALA A 1017 -34.08 42.94 -24.21
CA ALA A 1017 -35.42 43.03 -24.80
C ALA A 1017 -36.24 41.74 -24.61
N ALA A 1018 -35.62 40.58 -24.83
CA ALA A 1018 -36.27 39.28 -24.66
C ALA A 1018 -36.73 39.04 -23.20
N HIS A 1019 -35.89 39.37 -22.22
CA HIS A 1019 -36.25 39.23 -20.80
C HIS A 1019 -37.34 40.21 -20.36
N ALA A 1020 -37.25 41.47 -20.76
CA ALA A 1020 -38.28 42.45 -20.48
C ALA A 1020 -39.62 42.02 -21.08
N TRP A 1021 -39.62 41.44 -22.29
CA TRP A 1021 -40.81 40.93 -22.96
C TRP A 1021 -41.46 39.75 -22.22
N GLN A 1022 -40.68 38.78 -21.74
CA GLN A 1022 -41.23 37.66 -20.98
C GLN A 1022 -41.82 38.09 -19.64
N ARG A 1023 -41.19 39.05 -18.95
CA ARG A 1023 -41.76 39.63 -17.72
C ARG A 1023 -43.02 40.46 -17.98
N ALA A 1024 -43.08 41.17 -19.10
CA ALA A 1024 -44.28 41.92 -19.51
C ALA A 1024 -45.54 41.07 -19.72
N LYS A 1025 -45.39 39.74 -19.91
CA LYS A 1025 -46.52 38.80 -19.95
C LYS A 1025 -47.10 38.49 -18.56
N GLN A 1026 -46.27 38.55 -17.52
CA GLN A 1026 -46.66 38.22 -16.15
C GLN A 1026 -47.01 39.48 -15.34
N ASP A 1027 -46.38 40.62 -15.67
CA ASP A 1027 -46.51 41.88 -14.96
C ASP A 1027 -46.65 43.05 -15.95
N ASN A 1028 -47.70 43.85 -15.77
CA ASN A 1028 -48.04 44.97 -16.66
C ASN A 1028 -47.03 46.12 -16.60
N GLU A 1029 -46.28 46.28 -15.51
CA GLU A 1029 -45.31 47.37 -15.35
C GLU A 1029 -44.12 47.25 -16.32
N TRP A 1030 -43.78 46.02 -16.72
CA TRP A 1030 -42.69 45.72 -17.66
C TRP A 1030 -43.02 46.03 -19.13
N LYS A 1031 -44.30 46.28 -19.46
CA LYS A 1031 -44.73 46.54 -20.85
C LYS A 1031 -44.06 47.76 -21.47
N ASN A 1032 -43.81 48.81 -20.67
CA ASN A 1032 -43.16 50.03 -21.16
C ASN A 1032 -41.67 49.82 -21.47
N ILE A 1033 -40.99 49.02 -20.67
CA ILE A 1033 -39.57 48.66 -20.86
C ILE A 1033 -39.43 47.73 -22.08
N ALA A 1034 -40.26 46.70 -22.17
CA ALA A 1034 -40.25 45.75 -23.29
C ALA A 1034 -40.49 46.42 -24.65
N ARG A 1035 -41.36 47.45 -24.69
CA ARG A 1035 -41.62 48.25 -25.90
C ARG A 1035 -40.45 49.12 -26.34
N ARG A 1036 -39.54 49.49 -25.44
CA ARG A 1036 -38.41 50.40 -25.73
C ARG A 1036 -37.25 49.71 -26.43
N PHE A 1037 -36.98 48.44 -26.08
CA PHE A 1037 -35.81 47.69 -26.54
C PHE A 1037 -36.10 46.70 -27.68
N PHE A 1038 -37.34 46.62 -28.17
CA PHE A 1038 -37.71 45.71 -29.26
C PHE A 1038 -36.99 46.07 -30.58
N PRO A 1039 -36.29 45.13 -31.26
CA PRO A 1039 -35.56 45.42 -32.48
C PRO A 1039 -36.49 45.40 -33.71
N GLY A 1040 -36.73 46.58 -34.28
CA GLY A 1040 -37.03 46.81 -35.70
C GLY A 1040 -38.24 46.10 -36.34
N GLU A 1041 -39.43 46.71 -36.30
CA GLU A 1041 -40.27 47.09 -37.45
C GLU A 1041 -41.50 47.86 -36.91
N GLU A 1042 -42.10 48.73 -37.73
CA GLU A 1042 -43.21 49.64 -37.39
C GLU A 1042 -44.21 49.07 -36.37
N GLN A 1043 -44.42 49.78 -35.25
CA GLN A 1043 -45.49 49.56 -34.27
C GLN A 1043 -46.69 48.85 -34.91
N ILE A 1044 -46.85 47.56 -34.64
CA ILE A 1044 -48.14 46.92 -34.84
C ILE A 1044 -49.00 47.43 -33.70
N SER A 1045 -49.58 48.61 -33.90
CA SER A 1045 -50.47 49.21 -32.92
C SER A 1045 -51.72 48.33 -32.83
N ILE A 1046 -52.34 48.21 -31.64
CA ILE A 1046 -53.59 47.43 -31.47
C ILE A 1046 -54.64 47.87 -32.50
N GLU A 1047 -54.63 49.16 -32.86
CA GLU A 1047 -55.48 49.77 -33.88
C GLU A 1047 -55.24 49.15 -35.28
N ARG A 1048 -53.99 48.82 -35.63
CA ARG A 1048 -53.63 48.12 -36.88
C ARG A 1048 -54.13 46.67 -36.87
N ILE A 1049 -53.98 45.96 -35.74
CA ILE A 1049 -54.47 44.57 -35.59
C ILE A 1049 -55.99 44.52 -35.71
N ARG A 1050 -56.71 45.39 -35.00
CA ARG A 1050 -58.16 45.54 -35.12
C ARG A 1050 -58.57 45.79 -36.57
N GLY A 1051 -57.84 46.66 -37.25
CA GLY A 1051 -58.06 47.00 -38.65
C GLY A 1051 -57.97 45.80 -39.59
N LEU A 1052 -56.89 45.04 -39.48
CA LEU A 1052 -56.63 43.86 -40.31
C LEU A 1052 -57.57 42.70 -39.95
N ALA A 1053 -57.85 42.48 -38.66
CA ALA A 1053 -58.81 41.50 -38.18
C ALA A 1053 -60.23 41.76 -38.72
N LEU A 1054 -60.71 43.01 -38.67
CA LEU A 1054 -62.01 43.38 -39.20
C LEU A 1054 -62.05 43.32 -40.73
N ALA A 1055 -60.96 43.66 -41.41
CA ALA A 1055 -60.84 43.51 -42.87
C ALA A 1055 -60.92 42.05 -43.31
N LEU A 1056 -60.27 41.15 -42.56
CA LEU A 1056 -60.33 39.70 -42.75
C LEU A 1056 -61.77 39.16 -42.56
N LEU A 1057 -62.44 39.58 -41.47
CA LEU A 1057 -63.81 39.16 -41.15
C LEU A 1057 -64.86 39.69 -42.15
N CYS A 1058 -64.62 40.85 -42.77
CA CYS A 1058 -65.51 41.45 -43.76
C CYS A 1058 -65.31 40.93 -45.20
N GLY A 1059 -64.35 40.01 -45.42
CA GLY A 1059 -64.19 39.30 -46.70
C GLY A 1059 -63.72 40.14 -47.90
N LYS A 1060 -63.10 41.31 -47.69
CA LYS A 1060 -62.48 42.09 -48.78
C LYS A 1060 -60.99 41.74 -48.92
N THR A 1061 -60.67 40.99 -49.97
CA THR A 1061 -59.32 40.52 -50.33
C THR A 1061 -58.43 41.57 -51.03
N THR A 1062 -58.79 42.86 -51.00
CA THR A 1062 -58.12 43.91 -51.80
C THR A 1062 -57.19 44.82 -51.00
N MET A 1063 -56.72 44.41 -49.82
CA MET A 1063 -55.42 44.91 -49.34
C MET A 1063 -54.36 44.03 -49.98
N ASN A 1064 -53.45 44.65 -50.74
CA ASN A 1064 -52.47 43.99 -51.62
C ASN A 1064 -51.45 43.05 -50.95
N ASN A 1065 -51.71 42.47 -49.77
CA ASN A 1065 -50.89 41.42 -49.14
C ASN A 1065 -51.64 40.59 -48.06
N LEU A 1066 -52.98 40.50 -48.09
CA LEU A 1066 -53.74 39.71 -47.09
C LEU A 1066 -54.08 38.26 -47.53
N THR A 1067 -53.52 37.78 -48.65
CA THR A 1067 -53.77 36.40 -49.13
C THR A 1067 -52.99 35.32 -48.40
N ASP A 1068 -52.00 35.66 -47.57
CA ASP A 1068 -51.19 34.71 -46.80
C ASP A 1068 -51.15 35.08 -45.30
N VAL A 1069 -52.32 35.33 -44.68
CA VAL A 1069 -52.36 35.39 -43.21
C VAL A 1069 -52.26 33.96 -42.68
N SER A 1070 -51.13 33.64 -42.07
CA SER A 1070 -50.88 32.31 -41.51
C SER A 1070 -51.77 32.05 -40.29
N ALA A 1071 -52.07 30.78 -40.02
CA ALA A 1071 -52.83 30.39 -38.82
C ALA A 1071 -52.15 30.81 -37.50
N ASN A 1072 -50.85 31.15 -37.55
CA ASN A 1072 -50.07 31.64 -36.43
C ASN A 1072 -50.25 33.16 -36.23
N GLU A 1073 -50.36 33.95 -37.31
CA GLU A 1073 -50.64 35.40 -37.20
C GLU A 1073 -52.02 35.65 -36.60
N ILE A 1074 -53.02 34.82 -36.92
CA ILE A 1074 -54.37 34.91 -36.33
C ILE A 1074 -54.34 34.59 -34.82
N ASP A 1075 -53.47 33.68 -34.39
CA ASP A 1075 -53.29 33.35 -32.96
C ASP A 1075 -52.58 34.47 -32.20
N GLU A 1076 -51.57 35.09 -32.82
CA GLU A 1076 -50.89 36.24 -32.24
C GLU A 1076 -51.87 37.41 -32.08
N TRP A 1077 -52.68 37.70 -33.11
CA TRP A 1077 -53.74 38.71 -33.03
C TRP A 1077 -54.78 38.36 -31.96
N TYR A 1078 -55.12 37.08 -31.79
CA TYR A 1078 -56.02 36.63 -30.72
C TYR A 1078 -55.46 36.90 -29.33
N GLU A 1079 -54.21 36.50 -29.06
CA GLU A 1079 -53.58 36.71 -27.75
C GLU A 1079 -53.49 38.21 -27.43
N GLU A 1080 -53.11 39.04 -28.39
CA GLU A 1080 -52.95 40.48 -28.20
C GLU A 1080 -54.30 41.20 -27.96
N LEU A 1081 -55.35 40.86 -28.72
CA LEU A 1081 -56.68 41.44 -28.54
C LEU A 1081 -57.39 40.95 -27.27
N SER A 1082 -57.16 39.69 -26.86
CA SER A 1082 -57.80 39.10 -25.68
C SER A 1082 -57.41 39.73 -24.34
N THR A 1083 -56.34 40.52 -24.31
CA THR A 1083 -55.81 41.17 -23.09
C THR A 1083 -56.11 42.66 -23.00
N SER A 1084 -56.95 43.18 -23.90
CA SER A 1084 -57.18 44.62 -24.05
C SER A 1084 -58.54 45.07 -23.46
N ASN A 1085 -59.52 45.52 -24.25
CA ASN A 1085 -60.83 45.95 -23.75
C ASN A 1085 -61.96 44.98 -24.16
N ASP A 1086 -63.16 45.13 -23.57
CA ASP A 1086 -64.31 44.24 -23.80
C ASP A 1086 -64.71 44.10 -25.28
N THR A 1087 -64.40 45.11 -26.11
CA THR A 1087 -64.73 45.11 -27.55
C THR A 1087 -63.70 44.32 -28.36
N ASP A 1088 -62.44 44.35 -27.95
CA ASP A 1088 -61.36 43.60 -28.58
C ASP A 1088 -61.38 42.12 -28.25
N ILE A 1089 -61.80 41.77 -27.03
CA ILE A 1089 -62.04 40.37 -26.63
C ILE A 1089 -63.09 39.74 -27.55
N LEU A 1090 -64.11 40.51 -27.92
CA LEU A 1090 -65.17 40.07 -28.82
C LEU A 1090 -64.65 39.84 -30.25
N ILE A 1091 -63.75 40.70 -30.74
CA ILE A 1091 -63.05 40.52 -32.03
C ILE A 1091 -62.13 39.29 -31.97
N ALA A 1092 -61.41 39.10 -30.87
CA ALA A 1092 -60.55 37.94 -30.64
C ALA A 1092 -61.34 36.63 -30.70
N ASP A 1093 -62.48 36.54 -30.01
CA ASP A 1093 -63.30 35.33 -30.01
C ASP A 1093 -63.89 35.02 -31.40
N VAL A 1094 -64.22 36.04 -32.19
CA VAL A 1094 -64.68 35.87 -33.57
C VAL A 1094 -63.52 35.39 -34.47
N LEU A 1095 -62.29 35.90 -34.29
CA LEU A 1095 -61.09 35.41 -34.98
C LEU A 1095 -60.78 33.94 -34.62
N LYS A 1096 -60.93 33.56 -33.36
CA LYS A 1096 -60.76 32.17 -32.89
C LYS A 1096 -61.76 31.22 -33.55
N LYS A 1097 -63.01 31.65 -33.67
CA LYS A 1097 -64.07 30.89 -34.35
C LYS A 1097 -63.85 30.82 -35.87
N TYR A 1098 -63.34 31.90 -36.47
CA TYR A 1098 -62.90 31.92 -37.87
C TYR A 1098 -61.78 30.91 -38.13
N ARG A 1099 -60.75 30.88 -37.27
CA ARG A 1099 -59.65 29.90 -37.32
C ARG A 1099 -60.13 28.46 -37.24
N GLN A 1100 -61.11 28.17 -36.39
CA GLN A 1100 -61.65 26.81 -36.22
C GLN A 1100 -62.53 26.35 -37.40
N THR A 1101 -63.13 27.27 -38.15
CA THR A 1101 -64.17 26.93 -39.14
C THR A 1101 -63.79 27.21 -40.60
N GLY A 1102 -62.86 28.14 -40.87
CA GLY A 1102 -62.23 28.32 -42.18
C GLY A 1102 -63.12 28.80 -43.33
N VAL A 1103 -64.31 29.37 -43.08
CA VAL A 1103 -65.29 29.69 -44.14
C VAL A 1103 -65.52 31.19 -44.27
N ILE A 1104 -65.16 31.77 -45.42
CA ILE A 1104 -65.65 33.08 -45.92
C ILE A 1104 -66.82 32.80 -46.89
N ARG A 1105 -68.04 33.23 -46.57
CA ARG A 1105 -69.20 33.12 -47.48
C ARG A 1105 -69.76 34.49 -47.84
N LYS A 1106 -70.31 34.60 -49.05
CA LYS A 1106 -70.89 35.83 -49.61
C LYS A 1106 -72.12 36.29 -48.79
N LYS A 1107 -72.38 37.60 -48.83
CA LYS A 1107 -73.41 38.39 -48.11
C LYS A 1107 -74.80 37.75 -47.94
N GLY A 1108 -75.20 36.78 -48.78
CA GLY A 1108 -76.52 36.12 -48.72
C GLY A 1108 -76.59 34.80 -47.95
N GLU A 1109 -75.47 34.27 -47.42
CA GLU A 1109 -75.42 32.97 -46.70
C GLU A 1109 -74.76 33.08 -45.31
N LEU A 1110 -74.81 34.25 -44.69
CA LEU A 1110 -74.15 34.50 -43.42
C LEU A 1110 -74.92 33.85 -42.26
N LYS A 1111 -74.23 33.07 -41.42
CA LYS A 1111 -74.72 32.63 -40.10
C LYS A 1111 -74.80 33.86 -39.15
N PRO A 1112 -75.57 33.79 -38.05
CA PRO A 1112 -75.85 34.93 -37.16
C PRO A 1112 -74.62 35.75 -36.75
N TYR A 1113 -73.49 35.07 -36.49
CA TYR A 1113 -72.24 35.67 -36.01
C TYR A 1113 -71.59 36.69 -36.97
N SER A 1114 -71.61 36.45 -38.29
CA SER A 1114 -71.04 37.37 -39.28
C SER A 1114 -71.95 38.55 -39.59
N GLN A 1115 -73.25 38.41 -39.32
CA GLN A 1115 -74.23 39.48 -39.47
C GLN A 1115 -74.14 40.47 -38.29
N ILE A 1116 -73.88 39.95 -37.07
CA ILE A 1116 -73.53 40.74 -35.89
C ILE A 1116 -72.32 41.65 -36.17
N SER A 1117 -71.26 41.12 -36.78
CA SER A 1117 -70.07 41.90 -37.14
C SER A 1117 -70.37 43.02 -38.15
N TRP A 1118 -71.22 42.76 -39.15
CA TRP A 1118 -71.62 43.76 -40.16
C TRP A 1118 -72.52 44.86 -39.59
N GLU A 1119 -73.40 44.52 -38.64
CA GLU A 1119 -74.27 45.48 -37.96
C GLU A 1119 -73.52 46.33 -36.93
N LEU A 1120 -72.52 45.76 -36.23
CA LEU A 1120 -71.61 46.48 -35.31
C LEU A 1120 -70.81 47.60 -36.01
N ILE A 1121 -70.53 47.45 -37.30
CA ILE A 1121 -69.71 48.38 -38.10
C ILE A 1121 -70.55 49.49 -38.76
N GLY A 1122 -71.89 49.44 -38.65
CA GLY A 1122 -72.78 50.47 -39.21
C GLY A 1122 -73.09 50.33 -40.71
N GLY A 1123 -72.87 49.15 -41.30
CA GLY A 1123 -73.24 48.84 -42.69
C GLY A 1123 -72.19 49.18 -43.77
N GLU A 1124 -72.48 48.80 -45.01
CA GLU A 1124 -71.52 48.78 -46.14
C GLU A 1124 -70.97 50.16 -46.52
N THR A 1125 -71.77 51.21 -46.42
CA THR A 1125 -71.37 52.60 -46.74
C THR A 1125 -70.41 53.18 -45.71
N VAL A 1126 -70.57 52.82 -44.44
CA VAL A 1126 -69.72 53.28 -43.33
C VAL A 1126 -68.41 52.49 -43.28
N TRP A 1127 -68.49 51.18 -43.55
CA TRP A 1127 -67.29 50.38 -43.76
C TRP A 1127 -66.43 50.90 -44.90
N GLN A 1128 -67.01 51.35 -46.02
CA GLN A 1128 -66.25 51.91 -47.15
C GLN A 1128 -65.48 53.19 -46.78
N SER A 1129 -66.02 54.06 -45.93
CA SER A 1129 -65.32 55.27 -45.47
C SER A 1129 -64.21 54.94 -44.47
N ALA A 1130 -64.46 54.06 -43.50
CA ALA A 1130 -63.45 53.56 -42.59
C ALA A 1130 -62.33 52.81 -43.35
N TYR A 1131 -62.69 51.97 -44.32
CA TYR A 1131 -61.76 51.20 -45.15
C TYR A 1131 -60.79 52.08 -45.92
N SER A 1132 -61.21 53.27 -46.39
CA SER A 1132 -60.31 54.22 -47.07
C SER A 1132 -59.18 54.73 -46.17
N PHE A 1133 -59.43 54.89 -44.86
CA PHE A 1133 -58.38 55.24 -43.88
C PHE A 1133 -57.48 54.05 -43.56
N LEU A 1134 -58.03 52.83 -43.59
CA LEU A 1134 -57.26 51.59 -43.46
C LEU A 1134 -56.27 51.43 -44.62
N GLU A 1135 -56.73 51.65 -45.85
CA GLU A 1135 -55.94 51.58 -47.09
C GLU A 1135 -54.84 52.65 -47.14
N ALA A 1136 -55.12 53.84 -46.60
CA ALA A 1136 -54.15 54.93 -46.44
C ALA A 1136 -53.19 54.76 -45.23
N LYS A 1137 -53.25 53.63 -44.50
CA LYS A 1137 -52.48 53.35 -43.26
C LYS A 1137 -52.66 54.41 -42.15
N ASN A 1138 -53.77 55.13 -42.12
CA ASN A 1138 -54.07 56.11 -41.08
C ASN A 1138 -54.93 55.49 -39.97
N TYR A 1139 -54.28 54.68 -39.13
CA TYR A 1139 -54.95 53.82 -38.14
C TYR A 1139 -55.58 54.59 -36.96
N ALA A 1140 -55.06 55.77 -36.62
CA ALA A 1140 -55.58 56.59 -35.52
C ALA A 1140 -56.95 57.20 -35.85
N ASP A 1141 -57.12 57.73 -37.07
CA ASP A 1141 -58.41 58.26 -37.53
C ASP A 1141 -59.42 57.14 -37.81
N TRP A 1142 -58.94 55.99 -38.28
CA TRP A 1142 -59.75 54.78 -38.40
C TRP A 1142 -60.31 54.31 -37.05
N ASP A 1143 -59.46 54.15 -36.03
CA ASP A 1143 -59.87 53.70 -34.68
C ASP A 1143 -60.84 54.70 -34.03
N LYS A 1144 -60.65 55.99 -34.27
CA LYS A 1144 -61.56 57.05 -33.81
C LYS A 1144 -62.96 56.93 -34.43
N ILE A 1145 -63.06 56.64 -35.73
CA ILE A 1145 -64.35 56.41 -36.42
C ILE A 1145 -65.02 55.14 -35.90
N VAL A 1146 -64.27 54.04 -35.77
CA VAL A 1146 -64.79 52.74 -35.30
C VAL A 1146 -65.27 52.81 -33.84
N ARG A 1147 -64.53 53.48 -32.95
CA ARG A 1147 -64.97 53.71 -31.55
C ARG A 1147 -66.22 54.60 -31.47
N THR A 1148 -66.34 55.60 -32.32
CA THR A 1148 -67.52 56.48 -32.39
C THR A 1148 -68.76 55.72 -32.92
N LEU A 1149 -68.55 54.71 -33.76
CA LEU A 1149 -69.61 53.85 -34.29
C LEU A 1149 -70.09 52.84 -33.24
N LEU A 1150 -69.17 52.21 -32.51
CA LEU A 1150 -69.48 51.28 -31.42
C LEU A 1150 -70.19 51.96 -30.22
N SER A 1151 -70.11 53.29 -30.11
CA SER A 1151 -70.81 54.07 -29.07
C SER A 1151 -72.22 54.53 -29.43
N HIS A 1152 -72.69 54.35 -30.68
CA HIS A 1152 -74.05 54.72 -31.11
C HIS A 1152 -74.96 53.49 -31.17
N SER A 1153 -76.15 53.61 -30.60
CA SER A 1153 -77.14 52.55 -30.36
C SER A 1153 -77.40 51.66 -31.58
N VAL A 1154 -77.02 50.38 -31.47
CA VAL A 1154 -77.28 49.34 -32.46
C VAL A 1154 -78.78 48.98 -32.46
N ILE A 1155 -79.46 49.15 -33.60
CA ILE A 1155 -80.81 48.63 -33.82
C ILE A 1155 -80.64 47.26 -34.49
N CYS A 1156 -80.72 46.18 -33.70
CA CYS A 1156 -80.69 44.80 -34.18
C CYS A 1156 -82.09 44.18 -34.26
N GLU A 1157 -82.25 43.15 -35.10
CA GLU A 1157 -83.41 42.25 -35.09
C GLU A 1157 -83.50 41.42 -33.79
N LYS A 1158 -84.72 41.03 -33.41
CA LYS A 1158 -85.09 40.48 -32.09
C LYS A 1158 -84.34 39.19 -31.72
N GLU A 1159 -83.96 38.39 -32.72
CA GLU A 1159 -83.24 37.11 -32.56
C GLU A 1159 -81.74 37.33 -32.27
N VAL A 1160 -81.15 38.38 -32.86
CA VAL A 1160 -79.74 38.76 -32.64
C VAL A 1160 -79.56 39.35 -31.24
N GLN A 1161 -80.54 40.11 -30.75
CA GLN A 1161 -80.51 40.67 -29.39
C GLN A 1161 -80.54 39.58 -28.31
N THR A 1162 -81.25 38.47 -28.55
CA THR A 1162 -81.38 37.37 -27.58
C THR A 1162 -80.11 36.54 -27.48
N GLU A 1163 -79.45 36.30 -28.61
CA GLU A 1163 -78.17 35.57 -28.65
C GLU A 1163 -77.03 36.41 -28.04
N LEU A 1164 -76.99 37.71 -28.31
CA LEU A 1164 -76.01 38.64 -27.73
C LEU A 1164 -76.16 38.77 -26.20
N LEU A 1165 -77.41 38.84 -25.70
CA LEU A 1165 -77.69 38.84 -24.25
C LEU A 1165 -77.26 37.53 -23.58
N SER A 1166 -77.45 36.39 -24.25
CA SER A 1166 -77.08 35.07 -23.72
C SER A 1166 -75.57 34.89 -23.56
N LEU A 1167 -74.78 35.44 -24.49
CA LEU A 1167 -73.32 35.47 -24.43
C LEU A 1167 -72.81 36.41 -23.33
N LEU A 1168 -73.42 37.58 -23.18
CA LEU A 1168 -73.04 38.57 -22.15
C LEU A 1168 -73.37 38.11 -20.72
N LEU A 1169 -74.41 37.29 -20.54
CA LEU A 1169 -74.81 36.75 -19.24
C LEU A 1169 -73.94 35.58 -18.75
N GLN A 1170 -73.12 34.97 -19.62
CA GLN A 1170 -72.26 33.83 -19.27
C GLN A 1170 -70.91 34.24 -18.63
N HIS A 1171 -70.57 35.52 -18.58
CA HIS A 1171 -69.28 36.01 -18.08
C HIS A 1171 -69.39 36.87 -16.81
N GLN A 1172 -68.48 36.65 -15.84
CA GLN A 1172 -68.38 37.48 -14.64
C GLN A 1172 -67.86 38.88 -15.00
N GLY A 1173 -68.74 39.89 -14.92
CA GLY A 1173 -68.41 41.30 -15.21
C GLY A 1173 -69.50 42.08 -15.95
N GLY A 1174 -70.51 41.41 -16.51
CA GLY A 1174 -71.54 42.01 -17.37
C GLY A 1174 -72.46 43.10 -16.77
N ASN A 1175 -72.29 43.48 -15.51
CA ASN A 1175 -73.16 44.46 -14.84
C ASN A 1175 -73.06 45.89 -15.40
N SER A 1176 -71.91 46.30 -15.97
CA SER A 1176 -71.75 47.65 -16.55
C SER A 1176 -72.39 47.77 -17.94
N ILE A 1177 -72.29 46.71 -18.75
CA ILE A 1177 -72.84 46.64 -20.13
C ILE A 1177 -74.35 46.39 -20.08
N VAL A 1178 -74.83 45.53 -19.17
CA VAL A 1178 -76.27 45.37 -18.94
C VAL A 1178 -76.90 46.69 -18.50
N ARG A 1179 -76.23 47.50 -17.66
CA ARG A 1179 -76.72 48.85 -17.30
C ARG A 1179 -76.76 49.81 -18.50
N SER A 1180 -75.81 49.72 -19.42
CA SER A 1180 -75.75 50.60 -20.61
C SER A 1180 -76.71 50.17 -21.73
N PHE A 1181 -77.14 48.90 -21.76
CA PHE A 1181 -78.24 48.42 -22.62
C PHE A 1181 -79.63 48.60 -22.00
N TYR A 1182 -79.76 48.42 -20.68
CA TYR A 1182 -81.05 48.46 -19.96
C TYR A 1182 -81.67 49.86 -19.95
N TYR A 1183 -80.89 50.92 -19.76
CA TYR A 1183 -81.43 52.30 -19.73
C TYR A 1183 -81.96 52.80 -21.10
N PRO A 1184 -81.26 52.58 -22.23
CA PRO A 1184 -81.79 52.88 -23.56
C PRO A 1184 -82.99 52.01 -23.95
N TRP A 1185 -82.97 50.71 -23.60
CA TRP A 1185 -84.12 49.82 -23.82
C TRP A 1185 -85.34 50.24 -23.01
N LEU A 1186 -85.17 50.62 -21.74
CA LEU A 1186 -86.22 51.19 -20.88
C LEU A 1186 -86.72 52.55 -21.37
N ALA A 1187 -85.84 53.38 -21.94
CA ALA A 1187 -86.22 54.65 -22.55
C ALA A 1187 -86.99 54.47 -23.88
N TRP A 1188 -86.67 53.42 -24.64
CA TRP A 1188 -87.37 53.04 -25.87
C TRP A 1188 -88.75 52.45 -25.58
N THR A 1189 -88.88 51.56 -24.59
CA THR A 1189 -90.19 51.01 -24.16
C THR A 1189 -91.11 52.08 -23.57
N LYS A 1190 -90.57 53.05 -22.81
CA LYS A 1190 -91.34 54.23 -22.36
C LYS A 1190 -91.78 55.17 -23.50
N LYS A 1191 -91.02 55.24 -24.61
CA LYS A 1191 -91.43 55.98 -25.82
C LYS A 1191 -92.52 55.26 -26.61
N ALA A 1192 -92.58 53.93 -26.54
CA ALA A 1192 -93.59 53.12 -27.23
C ALA A 1192 -94.98 53.18 -26.56
N GLU A 1193 -95.10 53.63 -25.30
CA GLU A 1193 -96.40 53.74 -24.60
C GLU A 1193 -97.37 54.79 -25.17
N TYR A 1194 -96.93 55.74 -26.02
CA TYR A 1194 -97.81 56.78 -26.59
C TYR A 1194 -98.29 56.51 -28.02
N GLY A 1195 -98.04 55.34 -28.60
CA GLY A 1195 -98.47 55.04 -29.97
C GLY A 1195 -98.76 53.57 -30.21
N THR A 1196 -100.04 53.24 -30.24
CA THR A 1196 -100.67 52.00 -30.77
C THR A 1196 -100.57 50.71 -29.94
N LYS A 1197 -101.77 50.16 -29.65
CA LYS A 1197 -102.07 48.94 -28.90
C LYS A 1197 -101.69 47.68 -29.69
N ASN A 1198 -100.66 46.96 -29.26
CA ASN A 1198 -100.58 45.50 -29.16
C ASN A 1198 -99.10 45.07 -29.13
N ALA A 1199 -98.56 44.86 -27.94
CA ALA A 1199 -97.44 43.97 -27.73
C ALA A 1199 -97.55 43.42 -26.31
N ASN A 1200 -97.85 42.12 -26.20
CA ASN A 1200 -97.59 41.38 -24.97
C ASN A 1200 -96.08 41.40 -24.74
N CYS A 1201 -95.63 42.18 -23.77
CA CYS A 1201 -94.34 41.97 -23.14
C CYS A 1201 -94.57 41.10 -21.92
N GLU A 1202 -94.34 39.79 -22.05
CA GLU A 1202 -93.94 38.97 -20.91
C GLU A 1202 -92.47 39.31 -20.58
N LEU A 1203 -92.18 39.27 -19.28
CA LEU A 1203 -90.99 39.83 -18.62
C LEU A 1203 -89.70 39.09 -18.98
#